data_AF-A0A4R9LZ05-F1
#
_entry.id   AF-A0A4R9LZ05-F1
#
_cell.length_a   1.000
_cell.length_b   1.000
_cell.length_c   1.000
_cell.angle_alpha   90.00
_cell.angle_beta   90.00
_cell.angle_gamma   90.00
#
_symmetry.space_group_name_H-M   'P 1'
#
loop_
_entity.id
_entity.type
_entity.pdbx_description
1 polymer ?
#
loop_
_entity_poly.entity_id
_entity_poly.type
_entity_poly.pdbx_seq_one_letter_code
_entity_poly.pdbx_strand_id
1 'polypeptide(L)'
;MKFLKRLKNLPFESLLFFLFLSYLFFELYRFVYPVPKDWFYPGFLIQFSLTFFAQLYARKWGRIFTALGAILLARVSWIAEPSLPYHLANNVGLFLGSISGIWMREILMVVLGRSETILPKQSDRFLTQWMIRNPSAMSQGSIFFQTPFYLLFWCLILLLTAFISLFGFSTFYGLKIPEFMYLPGLSSREAFAFPVGFAVSICLPILYFFSEERSSPVFSKEAILSHLFFGVFVGLFVQIVVILIQFFLLPGFFAAGTGDSLLTGRNPGLFIDSGSSSWILPSLSAVWILVSHQRYKQTKERFTFLWILFLIFLVSMLGARQGKTFWFVWLGFLSVWIVIAVTSHWISDNKKLWTARAGLFVLIPLLCGSFLWGVSKMDSHSSLVTLGKKYSEFQSEFFKTKSLSSLRAIDENRYELTLITWEGFRENIWLGNGFASLPVALKDADKKGTKLSNQKLIDLAPNFYLGVLYDLGIFGSLLLFLLVGLLVWERGTYAGLFLCAIPFLFGMQMQHSDGAFLVVLLLLYPVLPMNFGDKTKRNSNWFRYTILILSIGLPLHYMILFSQRMMGTGIGSEFRKEVFGNYQLQASVPFVNGTNSHEFHGKVWEWKITSESFSKTGKFRADSKNEKLQTELLWFNDRRLPISKVLVPWKGSVYEWNGSIPDGAQYVRLVTSSRSELTISQSQFDRENRFRLVR
;
A
#
# COMPACT_ATOMS: atom_id res chain seq x y z
N MET A 1 -30.26 -33.60 13.55
CA MET A 1 -29.11 -34.37 13.03
C MET A 1 -28.67 -34.02 11.60
N LYS A 2 -29.55 -33.87 10.59
CA LYS A 2 -29.13 -33.54 9.20
C LYS A 2 -28.38 -32.19 9.08
N PHE A 3 -28.82 -31.15 9.81
CA PHE A 3 -28.14 -29.85 9.84
C PHE A 3 -26.68 -29.93 10.33
N LEU A 4 -26.43 -30.63 11.45
CA LEU A 4 -25.08 -30.86 11.97
C LEU A 4 -24.20 -31.69 11.01
N LYS A 5 -24.80 -32.62 10.25
CA LYS A 5 -24.09 -33.35 9.19
C LYS A 5 -23.69 -32.44 8.02
N ARG A 6 -24.55 -31.49 7.63
CA ARG A 6 -24.25 -30.50 6.57
C ARG A 6 -23.10 -29.58 6.97
N LEU A 7 -23.05 -29.14 8.23
CA LEU A 7 -21.95 -28.30 8.72
C LEU A 7 -20.58 -28.97 8.58
N LYS A 8 -20.48 -30.31 8.60
CA LYS A 8 -19.21 -31.01 8.36
C LYS A 8 -18.64 -30.79 6.95
N ASN A 9 -19.46 -30.38 5.99
CA ASN A 9 -19.03 -30.09 4.62
C ASN A 9 -18.51 -28.65 4.46
N LEU A 10 -18.58 -27.81 5.48
CA LEU A 10 -17.96 -26.49 5.46
C LEU A 10 -16.44 -26.60 5.61
N PRO A 11 -15.66 -25.89 4.77
CA PRO A 11 -14.21 -25.80 4.93
C PRO A 11 -13.87 -24.85 6.08
N PHE A 12 -14.07 -25.30 7.34
CA PHE A 12 -13.87 -24.48 8.55
C PHE A 12 -12.47 -23.86 8.64
N GLU A 13 -11.42 -24.62 8.30
CA GLU A 13 -10.03 -24.11 8.25
C GLU A 13 -9.94 -22.87 7.34
N SER A 14 -10.54 -22.94 6.15
CA SER A 14 -10.54 -21.82 5.22
C SER A 14 -11.37 -20.66 5.74
N LEU A 15 -12.58 -20.93 6.19
CA LEU A 15 -13.49 -19.91 6.68
C LEU A 15 -12.88 -19.11 7.84
N LEU A 16 -12.31 -19.79 8.83
CA LEU A 16 -11.62 -19.15 9.95
C LEU A 16 -10.42 -18.35 9.47
N PHE A 17 -9.58 -18.91 8.60
CA PHE A 17 -8.40 -18.22 8.07
C PHE A 17 -8.75 -16.90 7.37
N PHE A 18 -9.69 -16.91 6.42
CA PHE A 18 -10.01 -15.72 5.65
C PHE A 18 -10.74 -14.67 6.49
N LEU A 19 -11.68 -15.06 7.34
CA LEU A 19 -12.42 -14.11 8.18
C LEU A 19 -11.53 -13.52 9.28
N PHE A 20 -10.71 -14.36 9.95
CA PHE A 20 -9.79 -13.89 10.98
C PHE A 20 -8.75 -12.93 10.41
N LEU A 21 -8.12 -13.29 9.28
CA LEU A 21 -7.08 -12.44 8.71
C LEU A 21 -7.64 -11.13 8.14
N SER A 22 -8.83 -11.19 7.53
CA SER A 22 -9.56 -9.99 7.08
C SER A 22 -9.89 -9.06 8.25
N TYR A 23 -10.37 -9.63 9.36
CA TYR A 23 -10.65 -8.88 10.59
C TYR A 23 -9.37 -8.27 11.18
N LEU A 24 -8.28 -9.04 11.26
CA LEU A 24 -6.99 -8.55 11.76
C LEU A 24 -6.49 -7.33 10.96
N PHE A 25 -6.50 -7.41 9.63
CA PHE A 25 -6.09 -6.28 8.78
C PHE A 25 -7.02 -5.07 8.92
N PHE A 26 -8.32 -5.30 9.09
CA PHE A 26 -9.29 -4.23 9.37
C PHE A 26 -9.03 -3.52 10.70
N GLU A 27 -8.80 -4.28 11.77
CA GLU A 27 -8.49 -3.75 13.09
C GLU A 27 -7.16 -2.99 13.10
N LEU A 28 -6.11 -3.52 12.45
CA LEU A 28 -4.83 -2.82 12.28
C LEU A 28 -5.01 -1.51 11.51
N TYR A 29 -5.83 -1.52 10.46
CA TYR A 29 -6.13 -0.32 9.67
C TYR A 29 -6.88 0.73 10.51
N ARG A 30 -7.90 0.33 11.27
CA ARG A 30 -8.63 1.22 12.20
C ARG A 30 -7.76 1.69 13.36
N PHE A 31 -6.83 0.86 13.82
CA PHE A 31 -5.85 1.22 14.82
C PHE A 31 -4.98 2.36 14.31
N VAL A 32 -4.51 2.37 13.07
CA VAL A 32 -3.65 3.46 12.61
C VAL A 32 -4.39 4.69 12.08
N TYR A 33 -5.61 4.52 11.57
CA TYR A 33 -6.46 5.62 11.09
C TYR A 33 -7.73 5.77 11.94
N PRO A 34 -7.65 6.45 13.11
CA PRO A 34 -8.78 6.66 14.01
C PRO A 34 -9.70 7.78 13.52
N VAL A 35 -10.24 7.65 12.32
CA VAL A 35 -11.21 8.61 11.79
C VAL A 35 -12.51 8.51 12.57
N PRO A 36 -13.18 9.66 12.85
CA PRO A 36 -14.53 9.68 13.38
C PRO A 36 -15.43 8.69 12.64
N LYS A 37 -16.22 7.95 13.41
CA LYS A 37 -17.10 6.89 12.89
C LYS A 37 -18.03 7.44 11.80
N ASP A 38 -18.51 8.65 11.99
CA ASP A 38 -19.48 9.32 11.12
C ASP A 38 -18.96 9.56 9.71
N TRP A 39 -17.64 9.71 9.54
CA TRP A 39 -17.01 9.94 8.23
C TRP A 39 -16.52 8.66 7.59
N PHE A 40 -16.07 7.70 8.41
CA PHE A 40 -15.52 6.44 7.91
C PHE A 40 -16.60 5.50 7.37
N TYR A 41 -17.69 5.29 8.12
CA TYR A 41 -18.66 4.25 7.80
C TYR A 41 -19.42 4.46 6.49
N PRO A 42 -19.84 5.67 6.08
CA PRO A 42 -20.57 5.84 4.82
C PRO A 42 -19.76 5.35 3.61
N GLY A 43 -18.52 5.81 3.46
CA GLY A 43 -17.64 5.39 2.36
C GLY A 43 -17.31 3.89 2.43
N PHE A 44 -17.02 3.39 3.64
CA PHE A 44 -16.77 1.97 3.88
C PHE A 44 -17.96 1.08 3.49
N LEU A 45 -19.17 1.44 3.93
CA LEU A 45 -20.39 0.67 3.70
C LEU A 45 -20.78 0.68 2.22
N ILE A 46 -20.62 1.80 1.51
CA ILE A 46 -20.85 1.84 0.06
C ILE A 46 -19.93 0.85 -0.65
N GLN A 47 -18.62 0.86 -0.35
CA GLN A 47 -17.67 -0.08 -0.93
C GLN A 47 -18.00 -1.53 -0.57
N PHE A 48 -18.31 -1.79 0.70
CA PHE A 48 -18.63 -3.12 1.22
C PHE A 48 -19.90 -3.68 0.59
N SER A 49 -20.99 -2.92 0.59
CA SER A 49 -22.29 -3.35 0.09
C SER A 49 -22.25 -3.63 -1.41
N LEU A 50 -21.53 -2.82 -2.19
CA LEU A 50 -21.40 -2.99 -3.64
C LEU A 50 -20.90 -4.41 -4.00
N THR A 51 -19.85 -4.89 -3.32
CA THR A 51 -19.27 -6.20 -3.60
C THR A 51 -19.93 -7.32 -2.84
N PHE A 52 -20.36 -7.09 -1.60
CA PHE A 52 -21.01 -8.10 -0.77
C PHE A 52 -22.29 -8.62 -1.44
N PHE A 53 -23.19 -7.71 -1.85
CA PHE A 53 -24.45 -8.12 -2.48
C PHE A 53 -24.23 -8.71 -3.88
N ALA A 54 -23.27 -8.19 -4.65
CA ALA A 54 -22.92 -8.76 -5.94
C ALA A 54 -22.40 -10.21 -5.80
N GLN A 55 -21.57 -10.47 -4.78
CA GLN A 55 -21.06 -11.80 -4.46
C GLN A 55 -22.16 -12.75 -3.97
N LEU A 56 -23.09 -12.26 -3.14
CA LEU A 56 -24.25 -13.03 -2.72
C LEU A 56 -25.16 -13.37 -3.91
N TYR A 57 -25.40 -12.45 -4.83
CA TYR A 57 -26.28 -12.67 -5.98
C TYR A 57 -25.73 -13.71 -6.94
N ALA A 58 -24.50 -13.53 -7.43
CA ALA A 58 -23.84 -14.50 -8.29
C ALA A 58 -22.32 -14.30 -8.31
N ARG A 59 -21.56 -15.41 -8.32
CA ARG A 59 -20.09 -15.40 -8.49
C ARG A 59 -19.58 -14.55 -9.64
N LYS A 60 -20.22 -14.63 -10.81
CA LYS A 60 -19.84 -13.83 -11.99
C LYS A 60 -19.89 -12.34 -11.68
N TRP A 61 -21.01 -11.88 -11.13
CA TRP A 61 -21.21 -10.46 -10.81
C TRP A 61 -20.32 -10.01 -9.67
N GLY A 62 -20.16 -10.84 -8.63
CA GLY A 62 -19.20 -10.59 -7.55
C GLY A 62 -17.78 -10.29 -8.05
N ARG A 63 -17.27 -11.09 -9.00
CA ARG A 63 -15.95 -10.86 -9.64
C ARG A 63 -15.90 -9.56 -10.43
N ILE A 64 -16.89 -9.33 -11.29
CA ILE A 64 -16.95 -8.13 -12.15
C ILE A 64 -17.00 -6.86 -11.29
N PHE A 65 -17.88 -6.81 -10.29
CA PHE A 65 -18.04 -5.64 -9.43
C PHE A 65 -16.86 -5.42 -8.49
N THR A 66 -16.21 -6.48 -8.01
CA THR A 66 -14.99 -6.33 -7.19
C THR A 66 -13.84 -5.77 -8.04
N ALA A 67 -13.63 -6.30 -9.25
CA ALA A 67 -12.59 -5.81 -10.15
C ALA A 67 -12.84 -4.38 -10.65
N LEU A 68 -14.09 -4.06 -11.02
CA LEU A 68 -14.50 -2.71 -11.38
C LEU A 68 -14.34 -1.75 -10.21
N GLY A 69 -14.77 -2.17 -9.02
CA GLY A 69 -14.70 -1.36 -7.82
C GLY A 69 -13.28 -1.08 -7.36
N ALA A 70 -12.35 -2.02 -7.56
CA ALA A 70 -10.94 -1.82 -7.24
C ALA A 70 -10.30 -0.67 -8.05
N ILE A 71 -10.78 -0.45 -9.29
CA ILE A 71 -10.29 0.62 -10.17
C ILE A 71 -11.02 1.95 -9.93
N LEU A 72 -12.29 1.92 -9.53
CA LEU A 72 -13.15 3.12 -9.46
C LEU A 72 -13.36 3.66 -8.05
N LEU A 73 -13.42 2.82 -7.02
CA LEU A 73 -13.84 3.22 -5.68
C LEU A 73 -12.71 3.71 -4.78
N ALA A 74 -11.49 3.76 -5.29
CA ALA A 74 -10.31 4.19 -4.53
C ALA A 74 -10.54 5.55 -3.85
N ARG A 75 -11.35 6.44 -4.45
CA ARG A 75 -11.68 7.77 -3.89
C ARG A 75 -13.15 7.95 -3.52
N VAL A 76 -13.93 6.89 -3.36
CA VAL A 76 -15.34 7.02 -2.97
C VAL A 76 -15.51 7.57 -1.55
N SER A 77 -14.57 7.31 -0.65
CA SER A 77 -14.56 7.92 0.68
C SER A 77 -14.40 9.45 0.63
N TRP A 78 -13.70 9.97 -0.37
CA TRP A 78 -13.52 11.42 -0.57
C TRP A 78 -14.78 12.15 -1.06
N ILE A 79 -15.68 11.45 -1.76
CA ILE A 79 -16.98 12.02 -2.16
C ILE A 79 -17.81 12.36 -0.92
N ALA A 80 -17.64 11.60 0.17
CA ALA A 80 -18.35 11.82 1.41
C ALA A 80 -17.76 12.97 2.25
N GLU A 81 -16.43 13.14 2.30
CA GLU A 81 -15.79 14.23 3.05
C GLU A 81 -14.41 14.60 2.43
N PRO A 82 -14.30 15.77 1.77
CA PRO A 82 -13.07 16.24 1.12
C PRO A 82 -11.93 16.62 2.08
N SER A 83 -12.14 16.54 3.39
CA SER A 83 -11.07 16.74 4.39
C SER A 83 -10.48 15.43 4.92
N LEU A 84 -11.01 14.27 4.49
CA LEU A 84 -10.49 12.97 4.88
C LEU A 84 -9.02 12.83 4.44
N PRO A 85 -8.10 12.49 5.35
CA PRO A 85 -6.71 12.26 4.99
C PRO A 85 -6.57 11.29 3.79
N TYR A 86 -5.66 11.60 2.88
CA TYR A 86 -5.33 10.81 1.69
C TYR A 86 -5.21 9.30 1.94
N HIS A 87 -4.75 8.93 3.14
CA HIS A 87 -4.56 7.55 3.58
C HIS A 87 -5.85 6.75 3.86
N LEU A 88 -7.03 7.38 3.80
CA LEU A 88 -8.36 6.74 3.96
C LEU A 88 -9.00 6.32 2.64
N ALA A 89 -8.26 6.45 1.55
CA ALA A 89 -8.64 6.07 0.19
C ALA A 89 -8.35 4.59 -0.14
N ASN A 90 -8.15 3.74 0.88
CA ASN A 90 -7.94 2.31 0.64
C ASN A 90 -9.27 1.60 0.39
N ASN A 91 -9.31 0.72 -0.61
CA ASN A 91 -10.46 -0.14 -0.97
C ASN A 91 -10.73 -1.25 0.08
N VAL A 92 -10.56 -0.96 1.37
CA VAL A 92 -10.72 -1.90 2.47
C VAL A 92 -12.16 -2.43 2.52
N GLY A 93 -13.16 -1.55 2.44
CA GLY A 93 -14.56 -1.94 2.45
C GLY A 93 -14.90 -2.87 1.27
N LEU A 94 -14.36 -2.56 0.10
CA LEU A 94 -14.54 -3.35 -1.13
C LEU A 94 -14.07 -4.80 -0.95
N PHE A 95 -12.84 -4.99 -0.48
CA PHE A 95 -12.27 -6.33 -0.32
C PHE A 95 -12.92 -7.10 0.82
N LEU A 96 -13.18 -6.46 1.96
CA LEU A 96 -13.90 -7.10 3.07
C LEU A 96 -15.31 -7.52 2.67
N GLY A 97 -16.05 -6.69 1.93
CA GLY A 97 -17.36 -7.03 1.39
C GLY A 97 -17.29 -8.20 0.43
N SER A 98 -16.28 -8.24 -0.44
CA SER A 98 -16.11 -9.33 -1.40
C SER A 98 -15.79 -10.66 -0.72
N ILE A 99 -14.84 -10.70 0.22
CA ILE A 99 -14.43 -11.90 0.96
C ILE A 99 -15.59 -12.39 1.82
N SER A 100 -16.24 -11.49 2.56
CA SER A 100 -17.39 -11.85 3.40
C SER A 100 -18.56 -12.38 2.57
N GLY A 101 -18.84 -11.77 1.41
CA GLY A 101 -19.89 -12.22 0.50
C GLY A 101 -19.61 -13.60 -0.09
N ILE A 102 -18.35 -13.91 -0.42
CA ILE A 102 -17.94 -15.25 -0.88
C ILE A 102 -18.22 -16.29 0.22
N TRP A 103 -17.73 -16.07 1.44
CA TRP A 103 -17.86 -17.05 2.51
C TRP A 103 -19.28 -17.18 3.04
N MET A 104 -20.03 -16.08 3.12
CA MET A 104 -21.46 -16.12 3.45
C MET A 104 -22.26 -16.93 2.43
N ARG A 105 -21.96 -16.74 1.13
CA ARG A 105 -22.56 -17.57 0.08
C ARG A 105 -22.21 -19.04 0.28
N GLU A 106 -20.95 -19.40 0.54
CA GLU A 106 -20.58 -20.81 0.79
C GLU A 106 -21.32 -21.41 2.00
N ILE A 107 -21.47 -20.65 3.09
CA ILE A 107 -22.29 -21.06 4.25
C ILE A 107 -23.73 -21.34 3.81
N LEU A 108 -24.36 -20.40 3.10
CA LEU A 108 -25.73 -20.55 2.63
C LEU A 108 -25.89 -21.77 1.72
N MET A 109 -24.96 -22.00 0.79
CA MET A 109 -24.96 -23.15 -0.11
C MET A 109 -24.93 -24.49 0.63
N VAL A 110 -24.13 -24.58 1.70
CA VAL A 110 -24.01 -25.79 2.53
C VAL A 110 -25.24 -25.99 3.41
N VAL A 111 -25.73 -24.93 4.06
CA VAL A 111 -26.93 -24.98 4.92
C VAL A 111 -28.16 -25.41 4.11
N LEU A 112 -28.30 -24.89 2.89
CA LEU A 112 -29.39 -25.21 1.96
C LEU A 112 -29.29 -26.62 1.34
N GLY A 113 -28.20 -27.36 1.58
CA GLY A 113 -28.12 -28.79 1.28
C GLY A 113 -27.99 -29.14 -0.21
N ARG A 114 -27.35 -28.29 -1.02
CA ARG A 114 -27.21 -28.52 -2.48
C ARG A 114 -26.57 -29.86 -2.87
N SER A 115 -25.68 -30.39 -2.05
CA SER A 115 -25.03 -31.68 -2.32
C SER A 115 -25.97 -32.88 -2.13
N GLU A 116 -27.17 -32.69 -1.60
CA GLU A 116 -28.11 -33.75 -1.21
C GLU A 116 -29.39 -33.77 -2.06
N THR A 117 -29.65 -32.74 -2.88
CA THR A 117 -30.91 -32.60 -3.61
C THR A 117 -30.70 -32.60 -5.13
N ILE A 118 -31.39 -33.50 -5.84
CA ILE A 118 -31.77 -33.27 -7.24
C ILE A 118 -32.46 -31.91 -7.23
N LEU A 119 -32.02 -30.98 -8.09
CA LEU A 119 -32.45 -29.57 -8.15
C LEU A 119 -33.90 -29.41 -7.64
N PRO A 120 -34.15 -28.52 -6.65
CA PRO A 120 -35.46 -28.42 -6.01
C PRO A 120 -36.58 -28.37 -7.06
N LYS A 121 -37.69 -29.08 -6.79
CA LYS A 121 -38.89 -29.06 -7.64
C LYS A 121 -39.22 -27.62 -8.04
N GLN A 122 -39.79 -27.43 -9.24
CA GLN A 122 -40.09 -26.13 -9.88
C GLN A 122 -40.85 -25.10 -9.01
N SER A 123 -41.33 -25.47 -7.81
CA SER A 123 -42.05 -24.60 -6.88
C SER A 123 -41.21 -23.42 -6.35
N ASP A 124 -39.88 -23.56 -6.17
CA ASP A 124 -39.01 -22.46 -5.70
C ASP A 124 -38.04 -21.97 -6.79
N ARG A 125 -38.60 -21.37 -7.84
CA ARG A 125 -37.85 -20.88 -9.01
C ARG A 125 -36.68 -19.94 -8.63
N PHE A 126 -36.85 -19.09 -7.61
CA PHE A 126 -35.80 -18.15 -7.18
C PHE A 126 -34.61 -18.87 -6.54
N LEU A 127 -34.85 -19.75 -5.56
CA LEU A 127 -33.81 -20.50 -4.87
C LEU A 127 -33.07 -21.42 -5.84
N THR A 128 -33.81 -22.12 -6.72
CA THR A 128 -33.23 -22.99 -7.74
C THR A 128 -32.35 -22.21 -8.72
N GLN A 129 -32.79 -21.04 -9.19
CA GLN A 129 -31.98 -20.17 -10.05
C GLN A 129 -30.74 -19.62 -9.33
N TRP A 130 -30.88 -19.21 -8.07
CA TRP A 130 -29.77 -18.72 -7.26
C TRP A 130 -28.71 -19.80 -7.03
N MET A 131 -29.14 -21.03 -6.72
CA MET A 131 -28.25 -22.18 -6.63
C MET A 131 -27.58 -22.41 -7.99
N ILE A 132 -28.30 -22.48 -9.11
CA ILE A 132 -27.68 -22.67 -10.44
C ILE A 132 -26.56 -21.65 -10.71
N ARG A 133 -26.75 -20.38 -10.33
CA ARG A 133 -25.75 -19.30 -10.48
C ARG A 133 -24.52 -19.44 -9.58
N ASN A 134 -24.62 -20.20 -8.48
CA ASN A 134 -23.62 -20.28 -7.41
C ASN A 134 -23.18 -21.73 -7.12
N PRO A 135 -22.55 -22.44 -8.09
CA PRO A 135 -22.07 -23.82 -7.92
C PRO A 135 -21.20 -23.98 -6.67
N SER A 136 -21.35 -25.07 -5.92
CA SER A 136 -20.56 -25.31 -4.68
C SER A 136 -19.08 -25.49 -5.00
N ALA A 137 -18.21 -25.03 -4.08
CA ALA A 137 -16.78 -25.28 -4.17
C ALA A 137 -16.45 -26.78 -4.19
N MET A 138 -15.39 -27.18 -4.90
CA MET A 138 -14.78 -28.50 -4.71
C MET A 138 -13.94 -28.50 -3.42
N SER A 139 -13.87 -29.65 -2.76
CA SER A 139 -12.96 -29.84 -1.62
C SER A 139 -11.51 -29.63 -2.08
N GLN A 140 -10.86 -28.60 -1.54
CA GLN A 140 -9.45 -28.32 -1.77
C GLN A 140 -8.62 -28.70 -0.55
N GLY A 141 -7.37 -29.13 -0.77
CA GLY A 141 -6.43 -29.42 0.31
C GLY A 141 -6.14 -28.20 1.20
N SER A 142 -5.37 -28.43 2.27
CA SER A 142 -5.03 -27.42 3.27
C SER A 142 -4.40 -26.15 2.67
N ILE A 143 -4.65 -25.02 3.32
CA ILE A 143 -4.17 -23.69 2.91
C ILE A 143 -2.64 -23.61 2.93
N PHE A 144 -1.99 -24.34 3.84
CA PHE A 144 -0.55 -24.28 4.05
C PHE A 144 0.28 -24.72 2.83
N PHE A 145 -0.28 -25.50 1.92
CA PHE A 145 0.43 -25.97 0.73
C PHE A 145 0.29 -25.05 -0.49
N GLN A 146 -0.27 -23.85 -0.31
CA GLN A 146 -0.53 -22.93 -1.42
C GLN A 146 0.34 -21.69 -1.34
N THR A 147 0.84 -21.26 -2.49
CA THR A 147 1.78 -20.15 -2.60
C THR A 147 1.23 -18.78 -2.16
N PRO A 148 -0.07 -18.45 -2.31
CA PRO A 148 -0.61 -17.22 -1.74
C PRO A 148 -0.50 -17.15 -0.21
N PHE A 149 -0.56 -18.31 0.48
CA PHE A 149 -0.38 -18.36 1.94
C PHE A 149 1.03 -17.93 2.34
N TYR A 150 2.08 -18.36 1.62
CA TYR A 150 3.46 -17.99 1.95
C TYR A 150 3.72 -16.49 1.85
N LEU A 151 3.14 -15.82 0.85
CA LEU A 151 3.23 -14.36 0.71
C LEU A 151 2.49 -13.64 1.83
N LEU A 152 1.28 -14.09 2.21
CA LEU A 152 0.55 -13.54 3.35
C LEU A 152 1.32 -13.73 4.66
N PHE A 153 1.88 -14.92 4.88
CA PHE A 153 2.70 -15.23 6.04
C PHE A 153 3.93 -14.33 6.12
N TRP A 154 4.64 -14.13 5.00
CA TRP A 154 5.78 -13.21 4.94
C TRP A 154 5.37 -11.77 5.27
N CYS A 155 4.27 -11.27 4.71
CA CYS A 155 3.76 -9.93 5.03
C CYS A 155 3.37 -9.78 6.51
N LEU A 156 2.80 -10.81 7.13
CA LEU A 156 2.50 -10.81 8.56
C LEU A 156 3.77 -10.74 9.41
N ILE A 157 4.82 -11.48 9.04
CA ILE A 157 6.11 -11.38 9.72
C ILE A 157 6.71 -9.99 9.57
N LEU A 158 6.67 -9.41 8.37
CA LEU A 158 7.14 -8.04 8.15
C LEU A 158 6.37 -7.03 9.00
N LEU A 159 5.05 -7.12 9.06
CA LEU A 159 4.23 -6.29 9.95
C LEU A 159 4.58 -6.47 11.42
N LEU A 160 4.81 -7.72 11.87
CA LEU A 160 5.19 -8.00 13.24
C LEU A 160 6.57 -7.39 13.57
N THR A 161 7.55 -7.52 12.67
CA THR A 161 8.86 -6.88 12.85
C THR A 161 8.76 -5.36 12.90
N ALA A 162 7.93 -4.75 12.04
CA ALA A 162 7.67 -3.31 12.07
C ALA A 162 6.97 -2.89 13.38
N PHE A 163 5.98 -3.65 13.83
CA PHE A 163 5.29 -3.39 15.09
C PHE A 163 6.25 -3.43 16.29
N ILE A 164 7.08 -4.47 16.39
CA ILE A 164 8.09 -4.59 17.45
C ILE A 164 9.11 -3.45 17.35
N SER A 165 9.49 -3.02 16.14
CA SER A 165 10.44 -1.92 15.97
C SER A 165 9.93 -0.57 16.49
N LEU A 166 8.62 -0.33 16.35
CA LEU A 166 8.00 0.96 16.69
C LEU A 166 7.47 1.00 18.13
N PHE A 167 6.91 -0.10 18.63
CA PHE A 167 6.26 -0.17 19.94
C PHE A 167 7.02 -1.00 20.97
N GLY A 168 7.91 -1.88 20.52
CA GLY A 168 8.69 -2.77 21.38
C GLY A 168 7.93 -3.99 21.91
N PHE A 169 8.57 -4.71 22.85
CA PHE A 169 8.00 -5.91 23.48
C PHE A 169 7.15 -5.60 24.72
N SER A 170 7.28 -4.41 25.32
CA SER A 170 6.57 -4.03 26.54
C SER A 170 5.05 -3.99 26.36
N THR A 171 4.55 -3.86 25.13
CA THR A 171 3.12 -3.94 24.79
C THR A 171 2.46 -5.30 25.02
N PHE A 172 3.22 -6.40 25.12
CA PHE A 172 2.66 -7.71 25.49
C PHE A 172 2.32 -7.81 26.98
N TYR A 173 2.79 -6.88 27.81
CA TYR A 173 2.44 -6.76 29.22
C TYR A 173 1.37 -5.66 29.39
N GLY A 174 0.09 -6.01 29.28
CA GLY A 174 -1.03 -5.13 29.72
C GLY A 174 -1.77 -4.30 28.67
N LEU A 175 -1.78 -4.70 27.39
CA LEU A 175 -2.63 -4.23 26.26
C LEU A 175 -3.41 -2.92 26.45
N LYS A 176 -2.67 -1.81 26.54
CA LYS A 176 -3.01 -0.50 25.99
C LYS A 176 -1.73 0.01 25.32
N ILE A 177 -1.70 0.05 23.99
CA ILE A 177 -0.49 0.39 23.22
C ILE A 177 -0.22 1.90 23.39
N PRO A 178 0.86 2.31 24.09
CA PRO A 178 1.12 3.73 24.29
C PRO A 178 1.69 4.34 23.01
N GLU A 179 1.21 5.54 22.65
CA GLU A 179 1.70 6.31 21.50
C GLU A 179 2.85 7.23 21.93
N PHE A 180 3.96 7.16 21.19
CA PHE A 180 5.17 7.93 21.49
C PHE A 180 5.67 8.67 20.25
N MET A 181 6.57 9.63 20.42
CA MET A 181 7.24 10.26 19.29
C MET A 181 8.31 9.33 18.71
N TYR A 182 8.24 9.11 17.40
CA TYR A 182 9.21 8.30 16.65
C TYR A 182 10.27 9.19 15.96
N LEU A 183 9.83 10.30 15.36
CA LEU A 183 10.67 11.39 14.84
C LEU A 183 10.11 12.74 15.32
N PRO A 184 10.86 13.84 15.29
CA PRO A 184 10.32 15.17 15.55
C PRO A 184 9.08 15.45 14.68
N GLY A 185 7.91 15.59 15.30
CA GLY A 185 6.64 15.79 14.60
C GLY A 185 5.94 14.52 14.04
N LEU A 186 6.48 13.31 14.24
CA LEU A 186 5.89 12.04 13.78
C LEU A 186 5.73 11.05 14.95
N SER A 187 4.52 10.57 15.21
CA SER A 187 4.29 9.55 16.25
C SER A 187 4.63 8.12 15.77
N SER A 188 4.84 7.18 16.69
CA SER A 188 5.05 5.76 16.40
C SER A 188 3.85 5.14 15.70
N ARG A 189 2.65 5.62 16.00
CA ARG A 189 1.41 5.22 15.32
C ARG A 189 1.36 5.77 13.89
N GLU A 190 1.70 7.04 13.68
CA GLU A 190 1.80 7.60 12.33
C GLU A 190 2.91 6.94 11.52
N ALA A 191 4.03 6.60 12.13
CA ALA A 191 5.09 5.81 11.49
C ALA A 191 4.61 4.39 11.13
N PHE A 192 3.79 3.75 11.97
CA PHE A 192 3.21 2.44 11.70
C PHE A 192 2.12 2.47 10.60
N ALA A 193 1.64 3.67 10.23
CA ALA A 193 0.63 3.87 9.19
C ALA A 193 1.12 3.42 7.82
N PHE A 194 2.41 3.62 7.55
CA PHE A 194 3.04 3.21 6.31
C PHE A 194 3.04 1.68 6.15
N PRO A 195 3.68 0.87 7.03
CA PRO A 195 3.68 -0.59 6.88
C PRO A 195 2.27 -1.19 6.91
N VAL A 196 1.36 -0.68 7.75
CA VAL A 196 -0.05 -1.12 7.73
C VAL A 196 -0.72 -0.78 6.40
N GLY A 197 -0.53 0.43 5.87
CA GLY A 197 -1.07 0.84 4.58
C GLY A 197 -0.61 -0.06 3.42
N PHE A 198 0.69 -0.38 3.36
CA PHE A 198 1.25 -1.32 2.39
C PHE A 198 0.68 -2.73 2.54
N ALA A 199 0.69 -3.26 3.77
CA ALA A 199 0.21 -4.62 4.02
C ALA A 199 -1.28 -4.77 3.71
N VAL A 200 -2.12 -3.82 4.13
CA VAL A 200 -3.56 -3.84 3.84
C VAL A 200 -3.80 -3.77 2.34
N SER A 201 -3.07 -2.89 1.63
CA SER A 201 -3.20 -2.74 0.17
C SER A 201 -2.81 -4.00 -0.60
N ILE A 202 -1.85 -4.80 -0.13
CA ILE A 202 -1.39 -6.03 -0.80
C ILE A 202 -2.14 -7.28 -0.32
N CYS A 203 -2.27 -7.45 0.99
CA CYS A 203 -2.81 -8.66 1.60
C CYS A 203 -4.32 -8.83 1.35
N LEU A 204 -5.10 -7.74 1.33
CA LEU A 204 -6.55 -7.84 1.06
C LEU A 204 -6.85 -8.32 -0.37
N PRO A 205 -6.20 -7.80 -1.45
CA PRO A 205 -6.29 -8.41 -2.76
C PRO A 205 -5.85 -9.87 -2.81
N ILE A 206 -4.73 -10.24 -2.16
CA ILE A 206 -4.27 -11.64 -2.12
C ILE A 206 -5.33 -12.53 -1.45
N LEU A 207 -5.88 -12.10 -0.31
CA LEU A 207 -6.95 -12.80 0.40
C LEU A 207 -8.21 -12.95 -0.47
N TYR A 208 -8.59 -11.89 -1.19
CA TYR A 208 -9.72 -11.93 -2.12
C TYR A 208 -9.53 -12.97 -3.21
N PHE A 209 -8.45 -12.87 -4.01
CA PHE A 209 -8.22 -13.83 -5.09
C PHE A 209 -8.05 -15.25 -4.57
N PHE A 210 -7.38 -15.42 -3.43
CA PHE A 210 -7.23 -16.72 -2.80
C PHE A 210 -8.60 -17.30 -2.37
N SER A 211 -9.52 -16.48 -1.85
CA SER A 211 -10.89 -16.91 -1.53
C SER A 211 -11.72 -17.28 -2.77
N GLU A 212 -11.55 -16.57 -3.89
CA GLU A 212 -12.21 -16.88 -5.17
C GLU A 212 -11.74 -18.21 -5.78
N GLU A 213 -10.43 -18.48 -5.71
CA GLU A 213 -9.88 -19.75 -6.19
C GLU A 213 -10.35 -20.94 -5.36
N ARG A 214 -10.43 -20.78 -4.03
CA ARG A 214 -10.89 -21.84 -3.13
C ARG A 214 -12.37 -22.12 -3.24
N SER A 215 -13.18 -21.09 -3.45
CA SER A 215 -14.62 -21.27 -3.60
C SER A 215 -15.01 -21.80 -4.99
N SER A 216 -14.16 -21.75 -6.02
CA SER A 216 -14.54 -22.12 -7.39
C SER A 216 -14.75 -23.64 -7.60
N PRO A 217 -15.74 -24.06 -8.43
CA PRO A 217 -16.17 -25.47 -8.56
C PRO A 217 -15.28 -26.28 -9.51
N VAL A 218 -14.50 -25.62 -10.35
CA VAL A 218 -13.57 -26.22 -11.31
C VAL A 218 -12.38 -25.27 -11.39
N PHE A 219 -11.18 -25.78 -11.65
CA PHE A 219 -10.00 -25.01 -12.05
C PHE A 219 -10.20 -24.30 -13.41
N SER A 220 -11.40 -23.82 -13.76
CA SER A 220 -11.62 -22.94 -14.91
C SER A 220 -11.14 -21.53 -14.55
N LYS A 221 -9.82 -21.42 -14.33
CA LYS A 221 -9.12 -20.14 -14.17
C LYS A 221 -9.49 -19.15 -15.28
N GLU A 222 -9.78 -19.66 -16.47
CA GLU A 222 -10.28 -18.90 -17.63
C GLU A 222 -11.60 -18.15 -17.37
N ALA A 223 -12.54 -18.76 -16.64
CA ALA A 223 -13.81 -18.11 -16.28
C ALA A 223 -13.63 -17.08 -15.16
N ILE A 224 -12.72 -17.32 -14.21
CA ILE A 224 -12.35 -16.32 -13.19
C ILE A 224 -11.70 -15.11 -13.87
N LEU A 225 -10.71 -15.38 -14.71
CA LEU A 225 -9.91 -14.38 -15.41
C LEU A 225 -10.75 -13.52 -16.35
N SER A 226 -11.63 -14.11 -17.15
CA SER A 226 -12.48 -13.36 -18.08
C SER A 226 -13.43 -12.41 -17.36
N HIS A 227 -14.03 -12.83 -16.23
CA HIS A 227 -14.89 -11.96 -15.43
C HIS A 227 -14.11 -10.81 -14.78
N LEU A 228 -12.91 -11.09 -14.25
CA LEU A 228 -12.04 -10.08 -13.65
C LEU A 228 -11.57 -9.06 -14.68
N PHE A 229 -11.02 -9.50 -15.82
CA PHE A 229 -10.59 -8.58 -16.88
C PHE A 229 -11.74 -7.79 -17.46
N PHE A 230 -12.93 -8.38 -17.59
CA PHE A 230 -14.11 -7.62 -18.00
C PHE A 230 -14.39 -6.47 -17.03
N GLY A 231 -14.41 -6.74 -15.71
CA GLY A 231 -14.59 -5.69 -14.69
C GLY A 231 -13.48 -4.62 -14.74
N VAL A 232 -12.22 -5.04 -14.87
CA VAL A 232 -11.07 -4.12 -15.01
C VAL A 232 -11.18 -3.24 -16.26
N PHE A 233 -11.54 -3.80 -17.42
CA PHE A 233 -11.66 -3.03 -18.66
C PHE A 233 -12.85 -2.07 -18.65
N VAL A 234 -13.98 -2.46 -18.04
CA VAL A 234 -15.10 -1.54 -17.83
C VAL A 234 -14.67 -0.40 -16.89
N GLY A 235 -13.96 -0.72 -15.79
CA GLY A 235 -13.38 0.30 -14.90
C GLY A 235 -12.42 1.24 -15.63
N LEU A 236 -11.49 0.70 -16.44
CA LEU A 236 -10.57 1.47 -17.26
C LEU A 236 -11.30 2.38 -18.27
N PHE A 237 -12.36 1.89 -18.90
CA PHE A 237 -13.15 2.69 -19.83
C PHE A 237 -13.77 3.90 -19.14
N VAL A 238 -14.40 3.69 -17.97
CA VAL A 238 -14.94 4.79 -17.15
C VAL A 238 -13.83 5.76 -16.74
N GLN A 239 -12.66 5.24 -16.35
CA GLN A 239 -11.49 6.08 -16.02
C GLN A 239 -11.06 6.97 -17.20
N ILE A 240 -10.95 6.40 -18.39
CA ILE A 240 -10.63 7.13 -19.62
C ILE A 240 -11.65 8.25 -19.86
N VAL A 241 -12.95 7.98 -19.71
CA VAL A 241 -14.00 9.00 -19.85
C VAL A 241 -13.84 10.12 -18.84
N VAL A 242 -13.59 9.81 -17.56
CA VAL A 242 -13.37 10.83 -16.52
C VAL A 242 -12.14 11.68 -16.83
N ILE A 243 -11.03 11.06 -17.26
CA ILE A 243 -9.81 11.79 -17.62
C ILE A 243 -10.04 12.67 -18.85
N LEU A 244 -10.84 12.24 -19.83
CA LEU A 244 -11.23 13.07 -20.99
C LEU A 244 -12.03 14.29 -20.56
N ILE A 245 -12.97 14.14 -19.62
CA ILE A 245 -13.71 15.27 -19.04
C ILE A 245 -12.73 16.22 -18.32
N GLN A 246 -11.81 15.69 -17.52
CA GLN A 246 -10.75 16.48 -16.88
C GLN A 246 -9.82 17.17 -17.90
N PHE A 247 -9.61 16.56 -19.08
CA PHE A 247 -8.72 17.09 -20.10
C PHE A 247 -9.35 18.26 -20.86
N PHE A 248 -10.57 18.08 -21.35
CA PHE A 248 -11.23 19.02 -22.26
C PHE A 248 -12.18 20.00 -21.58
N LEU A 249 -12.90 19.56 -20.55
CA LEU A 249 -14.06 20.31 -20.03
C LEU A 249 -13.72 20.99 -18.71
N LEU A 250 -13.32 20.22 -17.69
CA LEU A 250 -13.20 20.71 -16.33
C LEU A 250 -12.02 20.05 -15.61
N PRO A 251 -10.82 20.68 -15.58
CA PRO A 251 -9.61 20.11 -14.98
C PRO A 251 -9.75 19.61 -13.55
N GLY A 252 -10.64 20.23 -12.76
CA GLY A 252 -10.95 19.82 -11.39
C GLY A 252 -11.98 18.70 -11.23
N PHE A 253 -12.54 18.15 -12.32
CA PHE A 253 -13.67 17.21 -12.25
C PHE A 253 -13.29 15.93 -11.49
N PHE A 254 -13.89 15.70 -10.32
CA PHE A 254 -13.48 14.63 -9.40
C PHE A 254 -11.96 14.60 -9.13
N ALA A 255 -11.25 15.73 -9.15
CA ALA A 255 -9.82 15.74 -8.85
C ALA A 255 -9.52 16.22 -7.42
N ALA A 256 -10.54 16.66 -6.68
CA ALA A 256 -10.44 17.02 -5.27
C ALA A 256 -9.86 15.84 -4.45
N GLY A 257 -8.87 16.13 -3.60
CA GLY A 257 -8.18 15.12 -2.79
C GLY A 257 -6.94 14.49 -3.40
N THR A 258 -6.55 14.90 -4.62
CA THR A 258 -5.29 14.47 -5.24
C THR A 258 -4.09 15.32 -4.83
N GLY A 259 -4.26 16.20 -3.82
CA GLY A 259 -3.24 17.08 -3.30
C GLY A 259 -2.52 17.88 -4.40
N ASP A 260 -1.20 17.76 -4.43
CA ASP A 260 -0.30 18.48 -5.35
C ASP A 260 -0.34 18.02 -6.82
N SER A 261 -1.04 16.93 -7.13
CA SER A 261 -1.22 16.46 -8.51
C SER A 261 -1.98 17.49 -9.37
N LEU A 262 -2.98 18.17 -8.78
CA LEU A 262 -3.69 19.26 -9.45
C LEU A 262 -2.83 20.53 -9.58
N LEU A 263 -2.00 20.82 -8.57
CA LEU A 263 -1.08 21.97 -8.59
C LEU A 263 -0.01 21.83 -9.67
N THR A 264 0.27 20.61 -10.13
CA THR A 264 1.20 20.32 -11.23
C THR A 264 0.52 20.16 -12.60
N GLY A 265 -0.80 20.39 -12.69
CA GLY A 265 -1.55 20.37 -13.95
C GLY A 265 -1.79 18.97 -14.54
N ARG A 266 -1.70 17.92 -13.71
CA ARG A 266 -1.89 16.52 -14.14
C ARG A 266 -3.33 16.06 -13.92
N ASN A 267 -3.76 15.11 -14.74
CA ASN A 267 -5.13 14.56 -14.67
C ASN A 267 -5.12 13.14 -14.05
N PRO A 268 -5.45 12.98 -12.76
CA PRO A 268 -5.41 11.68 -12.07
C PRO A 268 -6.60 10.76 -12.39
N GLY A 269 -7.66 11.24 -13.05
CA GLY A 269 -8.89 10.46 -13.24
C GLY A 269 -9.58 10.19 -11.91
N LEU A 270 -10.03 8.95 -11.71
CA LEU A 270 -10.52 8.37 -10.44
C LEU A 270 -9.44 7.67 -9.58
N PHE A 271 -8.17 7.66 -10.04
CA PHE A 271 -7.07 7.11 -9.25
C PHE A 271 -6.69 8.03 -8.09
N ILE A 272 -6.05 7.45 -7.07
CA ILE A 272 -5.72 8.14 -5.83
C ILE A 272 -4.84 9.38 -6.09
N ASP A 273 -3.85 9.27 -6.97
CA ASP A 273 -2.94 10.35 -7.37
C ASP A 273 -2.50 10.25 -8.84
N SER A 274 -1.81 11.29 -9.33
CA SER A 274 -1.23 11.28 -10.69
C SER A 274 -0.06 10.31 -10.84
N GLY A 275 0.59 9.92 -9.74
CA GLY A 275 1.59 8.86 -9.71
C GLY A 275 0.98 7.51 -10.10
N SER A 276 -0.13 7.13 -9.50
CA SER A 276 -0.85 5.88 -9.82
C SER A 276 -1.39 5.87 -11.24
N SER A 277 -2.01 6.97 -11.69
CA SER A 277 -2.50 7.08 -13.08
C SER A 277 -1.37 6.92 -14.11
N SER A 278 -0.16 7.42 -13.79
CA SER A 278 0.96 7.41 -14.72
C SER A 278 1.45 6.01 -15.09
N TRP A 279 1.23 4.98 -14.28
CA TRP A 279 1.65 3.62 -14.64
C TRP A 279 0.49 2.63 -14.79
N ILE A 280 -0.60 2.79 -14.04
CA ILE A 280 -1.78 1.90 -14.13
C ILE A 280 -2.46 2.06 -15.48
N LEU A 281 -2.69 3.30 -15.92
CA LEU A 281 -3.38 3.60 -17.18
C LEU A 281 -2.67 2.98 -18.41
N PRO A 282 -1.35 3.20 -18.65
CA PRO A 282 -0.68 2.61 -19.80
C PRO A 282 -0.52 1.09 -19.67
N SER A 283 -0.34 0.55 -18.46
CA SER A 283 -0.21 -0.91 -18.25
C SER A 283 -1.52 -1.65 -18.55
N LEU A 284 -2.65 -1.15 -18.04
CA LEU A 284 -3.96 -1.74 -18.32
C LEU A 284 -4.35 -1.59 -19.80
N SER A 285 -4.04 -0.44 -20.39
CA SER A 285 -4.27 -0.21 -21.82
C SER A 285 -3.42 -1.16 -22.67
N ALA A 286 -2.17 -1.42 -22.29
CA ALA A 286 -1.32 -2.42 -22.92
C ALA A 286 -1.94 -3.83 -22.84
N VAL A 287 -2.43 -4.22 -21.66
CA VAL A 287 -3.14 -5.51 -21.48
C VAL A 287 -4.39 -5.57 -22.36
N TRP A 288 -5.19 -4.51 -22.44
CA TRP A 288 -6.37 -4.46 -23.30
C TRP A 288 -6.00 -4.59 -24.78
N ILE A 289 -4.96 -3.89 -25.23
CA ILE A 289 -4.45 -4.00 -26.60
C ILE A 289 -3.97 -5.42 -26.89
N LEU A 290 -3.23 -6.06 -25.97
CA LEU A 290 -2.76 -7.44 -26.15
C LEU A 290 -3.93 -8.42 -26.29
N VAL A 291 -4.94 -8.33 -25.43
CA VAL A 291 -6.13 -9.19 -25.48
C VAL A 291 -6.92 -8.95 -26.77
N SER A 292 -7.14 -7.69 -27.15
CA SER A 292 -7.82 -7.32 -28.41
C SER A 292 -7.03 -7.80 -29.63
N HIS A 293 -5.71 -7.69 -29.61
CA HIS A 293 -4.84 -8.15 -30.70
C HIS A 293 -4.85 -9.67 -30.85
N GLN A 294 -4.89 -10.42 -29.75
CA GLN A 294 -5.06 -11.88 -29.80
C GLN A 294 -6.42 -12.26 -30.41
N ARG A 295 -7.50 -11.59 -30.00
CA ARG A 295 -8.82 -11.80 -30.60
C ARG A 295 -8.81 -11.48 -32.09
N TYR A 296 -8.22 -10.36 -32.50
CA TYR A 296 -8.04 -10.02 -33.91
C TYR A 296 -7.26 -11.10 -34.68
N LYS A 297 -6.19 -11.67 -34.10
CA LYS A 297 -5.45 -12.76 -34.74
C LYS A 297 -6.31 -14.01 -34.97
N GLN A 298 -7.25 -14.29 -34.07
CA GLN A 298 -8.16 -15.44 -34.15
C GLN A 298 -9.35 -15.18 -35.09
N THR A 299 -10.03 -14.04 -34.95
CA THR A 299 -11.28 -13.74 -35.68
C THR A 299 -11.07 -13.01 -36.99
N LYS A 300 -9.92 -12.34 -37.17
CA LYS A 300 -9.58 -11.47 -38.33
C LYS A 300 -10.56 -10.32 -38.56
N GLU A 301 -11.33 -9.93 -37.54
CA GLU A 301 -12.32 -8.85 -37.64
C GLU A 301 -11.67 -7.47 -37.75
N ARG A 302 -12.03 -6.72 -38.81
CA ARG A 302 -11.52 -5.35 -39.03
C ARG A 302 -11.88 -4.39 -37.90
N PHE A 303 -13.06 -4.55 -37.30
CA PHE A 303 -13.51 -3.72 -36.17
C PHE A 303 -12.56 -3.82 -34.98
N THR A 304 -12.10 -5.03 -34.63
CA THR A 304 -11.17 -5.25 -33.52
C THR A 304 -9.82 -4.57 -33.77
N PHE A 305 -9.36 -4.51 -35.02
CA PHE A 305 -8.14 -3.76 -35.37
C PHE A 305 -8.33 -2.25 -35.29
N LEU A 306 -9.45 -1.71 -35.81
CA LEU A 306 -9.78 -0.29 -35.68
C LEU A 306 -9.90 0.14 -34.22
N TRP A 307 -10.48 -0.72 -33.37
CA TRP A 307 -10.57 -0.51 -31.93
C TRP A 307 -9.19 -0.40 -31.27
N ILE A 308 -8.22 -1.24 -31.68
CA ILE A 308 -6.83 -1.15 -31.19
C ILE A 308 -6.21 0.19 -31.56
N LEU A 309 -6.33 0.62 -32.82
CA LEU A 309 -5.79 1.91 -33.27
C LEU A 309 -6.43 3.08 -32.52
N PHE A 310 -7.75 3.03 -32.33
CA PHE A 310 -8.49 4.03 -31.57
C PHE A 310 -8.01 4.10 -30.11
N LEU A 311 -7.84 2.94 -29.44
CA LEU A 311 -7.29 2.89 -28.09
C LEU A 311 -5.87 3.45 -28.01
N ILE A 312 -5.00 3.14 -28.99
CA ILE A 312 -3.64 3.65 -29.02
C ILE A 312 -3.65 5.17 -29.13
N PHE A 313 -4.44 5.72 -30.05
CA PHE A 313 -4.58 7.16 -30.23
C PHE A 313 -5.09 7.83 -28.96
N LEU A 314 -6.18 7.31 -28.40
CA LEU A 314 -6.84 7.88 -27.23
C LEU A 314 -5.91 7.91 -26.01
N VAL A 315 -5.25 6.79 -25.70
CA VAL A 315 -4.35 6.69 -24.55
C VAL A 315 -3.11 7.58 -24.74
N SER A 316 -2.57 7.66 -25.95
CA SER A 316 -1.45 8.56 -26.26
C SER A 316 -1.84 10.03 -26.07
N MET A 317 -3.05 10.42 -26.46
CA MET A 317 -3.57 11.78 -26.24
C MET A 317 -3.68 12.10 -24.74
N LEU A 318 -4.22 11.16 -23.95
CA LEU A 318 -4.31 11.33 -22.49
C LEU A 318 -2.94 11.46 -21.81
N GLY A 319 -1.91 10.82 -22.36
CA GLY A 319 -0.53 10.88 -21.89
C GLY A 319 0.06 12.29 -21.83
N ALA A 320 -0.48 13.25 -22.60
CA ALA A 320 0.02 14.62 -22.63
C ALA A 320 -0.06 15.35 -21.27
N ARG A 321 -1.00 14.94 -20.40
CA ARG A 321 -1.15 15.45 -19.02
C ARG A 321 -0.74 14.44 -17.94
N GLN A 322 0.08 13.44 -18.29
CA GLN A 322 0.58 12.43 -17.35
C GLN A 322 2.07 12.62 -17.05
N GLY A 323 2.54 12.00 -15.96
CA GLY A 323 3.95 12.03 -15.54
C GLY A 323 4.89 11.27 -16.48
N LYS A 324 6.20 11.47 -16.33
CA LYS A 324 7.25 10.84 -17.18
C LYS A 324 7.12 9.32 -17.26
N THR A 325 6.75 8.67 -16.14
CA THR A 325 6.56 7.22 -16.02
C THR A 325 5.55 6.68 -17.04
N PHE A 326 4.53 7.46 -17.38
CA PHE A 326 3.54 7.10 -18.40
C PHE A 326 4.21 6.82 -19.74
N TRP A 327 5.02 7.75 -20.23
CA TRP A 327 5.63 7.65 -21.54
C TRP A 327 6.68 6.55 -21.60
N PHE A 328 7.41 6.30 -20.51
CA PHE A 328 8.33 5.16 -20.43
C PHE A 328 7.62 3.82 -20.57
N VAL A 329 6.53 3.61 -19.82
CA VAL A 329 5.74 2.37 -19.91
C VAL A 329 5.05 2.27 -21.27
N TRP A 330 4.45 3.36 -21.74
CA TRP A 330 3.66 3.38 -22.96
C TRP A 330 4.50 3.22 -24.23
N LEU A 331 5.57 4.00 -24.41
CA LEU A 331 6.47 3.86 -25.56
C LEU A 331 7.27 2.56 -25.52
N GLY A 332 7.66 2.11 -24.32
CA GLY A 332 8.27 0.80 -24.13
C GLY A 332 7.35 -0.33 -24.61
N PHE A 333 6.07 -0.30 -24.22
CA PHE A 333 5.08 -1.25 -24.72
C PHE A 333 4.86 -1.13 -26.22
N LEU A 334 4.61 0.07 -26.76
CA LEU A 334 4.34 0.28 -28.18
C LEU A 334 5.51 -0.16 -29.06
N SER A 335 6.74 0.15 -28.68
CA SER A 335 7.93 -0.29 -29.43
C SER A 335 8.03 -1.82 -29.50
N VAL A 336 7.88 -2.50 -28.37
CA VAL A 336 7.87 -3.97 -28.30
C VAL A 336 6.71 -4.55 -29.10
N TRP A 337 5.51 -4.01 -28.93
CA TRP A 337 4.32 -4.48 -29.61
C TRP A 337 4.40 -4.30 -31.13
N ILE A 338 4.85 -3.15 -31.62
CA ILE A 338 5.03 -2.86 -33.05
C ILE A 338 6.07 -3.82 -33.65
N VAL A 339 7.23 -3.98 -33.02
CA VAL A 339 8.27 -4.91 -33.49
C VAL A 339 7.70 -6.32 -33.59
N ILE A 340 7.00 -6.80 -32.56
CA ILE A 340 6.41 -8.14 -32.56
C ILE A 340 5.31 -8.27 -33.63
N ALA A 341 4.40 -7.29 -33.73
CA ALA A 341 3.27 -7.31 -34.64
C ALA A 341 3.74 -7.29 -36.10
N VAL A 342 4.61 -6.34 -36.47
CA VAL A 342 5.15 -6.18 -37.82
C VAL A 342 5.98 -7.41 -38.21
N THR A 343 6.96 -7.80 -37.39
CA THR A 343 7.81 -8.96 -37.74
C THR A 343 7.00 -10.25 -37.87
N SER A 344 5.95 -10.44 -37.05
CA SER A 344 5.07 -11.62 -37.16
C SER A 344 4.17 -11.64 -38.39
N HIS A 345 3.99 -10.49 -39.05
CA HIS A 345 3.22 -10.39 -40.29
C HIS A 345 4.09 -10.69 -41.52
N TRP A 346 5.34 -10.22 -41.52
CA TRP A 346 6.23 -10.27 -42.68
C TRP A 346 7.18 -11.49 -42.70
N ILE A 347 7.51 -12.07 -41.54
CA ILE A 347 8.50 -13.15 -41.43
C ILE A 347 7.83 -14.41 -40.88
N SER A 348 7.78 -15.46 -41.68
CA SER A 348 7.24 -16.77 -41.30
C SER A 348 8.27 -17.71 -40.66
N ASP A 349 9.56 -17.58 -41.02
CA ASP A 349 10.65 -18.41 -40.49
C ASP A 349 11.03 -17.96 -39.06
N ASN A 350 10.90 -18.88 -38.09
CA ASN A 350 11.20 -18.62 -36.69
C ASN A 350 12.64 -18.13 -36.43
N LYS A 351 13.67 -18.65 -37.12
CA LYS A 351 15.06 -18.22 -36.87
C LYS A 351 15.30 -16.79 -37.37
N LYS A 352 14.80 -16.49 -38.57
CA LYS A 352 14.86 -15.14 -39.16
C LYS A 352 14.00 -14.14 -38.37
N LEU A 353 12.87 -14.59 -37.84
CA LEU A 353 11.98 -13.78 -37.01
C LEU A 353 12.69 -13.31 -35.74
N TRP A 354 13.33 -14.23 -35.00
CA TRP A 354 14.02 -13.89 -33.76
C TRP A 354 15.27 -13.03 -33.98
N THR A 355 16.04 -13.30 -35.02
CA THR A 355 17.20 -12.47 -35.38
C THR A 355 16.80 -11.06 -35.81
N ALA A 356 15.76 -10.93 -36.64
CA ALA A 356 15.22 -9.62 -37.02
C ALA A 356 14.69 -8.83 -35.82
N ARG A 357 13.97 -9.50 -34.90
CA ARG A 357 13.50 -8.88 -33.64
C ARG A 357 14.67 -8.40 -32.79
N ALA A 358 15.68 -9.23 -32.58
CA ALA A 358 16.87 -8.85 -31.82
C ALA A 358 17.58 -7.64 -32.44
N GLY A 359 17.76 -7.63 -33.77
CA GLY A 359 18.32 -6.50 -34.50
C GLY A 359 17.51 -5.22 -34.32
N LEU A 360 16.18 -5.29 -34.48
CA LEU A 360 15.29 -4.14 -34.30
C LEU A 360 15.28 -3.61 -32.85
N PHE A 361 15.33 -4.50 -31.85
CA PHE A 361 15.41 -4.09 -30.45
C PHE A 361 16.70 -3.33 -30.11
N VAL A 362 17.78 -3.54 -30.85
CA VAL A 362 19.04 -2.77 -30.71
C VAL A 362 19.00 -1.50 -31.56
N LEU A 363 18.52 -1.60 -32.79
CA LEU A 363 18.52 -0.52 -33.76
C LEU A 363 17.57 0.63 -33.38
N ILE A 364 16.37 0.32 -32.87
CA ILE A 364 15.38 1.34 -32.50
C ILE A 364 15.89 2.28 -31.40
N PRO A 365 16.44 1.81 -30.26
CA PRO A 365 17.05 2.68 -29.26
C PRO A 365 18.21 3.52 -29.80
N LEU A 366 19.07 2.94 -30.66
CA LEU A 366 20.18 3.68 -31.28
C LEU A 366 19.68 4.81 -32.18
N LEU A 367 18.66 4.54 -33.00
CA LEU A 367 18.03 5.56 -33.83
C LEU A 367 17.38 6.66 -32.98
N CYS A 368 16.67 6.31 -31.91
CA CYS A 368 16.13 7.28 -30.95
C CYS A 368 17.23 8.14 -30.31
N GLY A 369 18.35 7.53 -29.90
CA GLY A 369 19.49 8.26 -29.33
C GLY A 369 20.11 9.22 -30.35
N SER A 370 20.31 8.76 -31.59
CA SER A 370 20.82 9.60 -32.68
C SER A 370 19.88 10.77 -33.01
N PHE A 371 18.57 10.54 -32.96
CA PHE A 371 17.55 11.56 -33.16
C PHE A 371 17.58 12.60 -32.04
N LEU A 372 17.59 12.19 -30.77
CA LEU A 372 17.69 13.10 -29.63
C LEU A 372 18.99 13.91 -29.66
N TRP A 373 20.09 13.29 -30.07
CA TRP A 373 21.36 13.99 -30.28
C TRP A 373 21.27 15.02 -31.40
N GLY A 374 20.67 14.68 -32.55
CA GLY A 374 20.45 15.64 -33.64
C GLY A 374 19.55 16.82 -33.23
N VAL A 375 18.45 16.53 -32.52
CA VAL A 375 17.53 17.54 -32.01
C VAL A 375 18.20 18.45 -30.97
N SER A 376 19.17 17.94 -30.19
CA SER A 376 19.92 18.76 -29.21
C SER A 376 20.66 19.95 -29.84
N LYS A 377 20.98 19.87 -31.14
CA LYS A 377 21.70 20.90 -31.90
C LYS A 377 20.80 21.98 -32.49
N MET A 378 19.48 21.85 -32.35
CA MET A 378 18.54 22.85 -32.86
C MET A 378 18.39 24.01 -31.87
N ASP A 379 18.36 25.23 -32.39
CA ASP A 379 18.14 26.45 -31.60
C ASP A 379 16.64 26.75 -31.46
N SER A 380 15.91 25.88 -30.77
CA SER A 380 14.51 26.13 -30.41
C SER A 380 14.25 25.90 -28.92
N HIS A 381 13.26 26.60 -28.35
CA HIS A 381 12.81 26.41 -26.97
C HIS A 381 11.77 25.28 -26.82
N SER A 382 11.63 24.41 -27.83
CA SER A 382 10.67 23.31 -27.76
C SER A 382 11.06 22.31 -26.67
N SER A 383 10.07 21.67 -26.05
CA SER A 383 10.27 20.63 -25.03
C SER A 383 11.13 19.46 -25.54
N LEU A 384 11.03 19.16 -26.85
CA LEU A 384 11.84 18.14 -27.52
C LEU A 384 13.32 18.53 -27.60
N VAL A 385 13.63 19.80 -27.89
CA VAL A 385 15.02 20.31 -27.86
C VAL A 385 15.59 20.29 -26.45
N THR A 386 14.81 20.69 -25.44
CA THR A 386 15.23 20.59 -24.04
C THR A 386 15.54 19.15 -23.63
N LEU A 387 14.73 18.18 -24.08
CA LEU A 387 15.00 16.76 -23.87
C LEU A 387 16.28 16.30 -24.59
N GLY A 388 16.48 16.73 -25.85
CA GLY A 388 17.69 16.45 -26.61
C GLY A 388 18.95 17.01 -25.94
N LYS A 389 18.90 18.25 -25.43
CA LYS A 389 20.00 18.88 -24.68
C LYS A 389 20.34 18.09 -23.42
N LYS A 390 19.34 17.74 -22.59
CA LYS A 390 19.55 16.88 -21.40
C LYS A 390 20.14 15.52 -21.75
N TYR A 391 19.69 14.90 -22.85
CA TYR A 391 20.26 13.65 -23.33
C TYR A 391 21.73 13.80 -23.76
N SER A 392 22.06 14.87 -24.48
CA SER A 392 23.44 15.18 -24.88
C SER A 392 24.34 15.46 -23.68
N GLU A 393 23.84 16.19 -22.68
CA GLU A 393 24.54 16.47 -21.42
C GLU A 393 24.82 15.16 -20.68
N PHE A 394 23.79 14.33 -20.47
CA PHE A 394 23.92 13.00 -19.88
C PHE A 394 24.96 12.15 -20.60
N GLN A 395 24.90 12.08 -21.93
CA GLN A 395 25.82 11.30 -22.74
C GLN A 395 27.26 11.79 -22.54
N SER A 396 27.46 13.12 -22.58
CA SER A 396 28.77 13.73 -22.40
C SER A 396 29.36 13.49 -21.00
N GLU A 397 28.52 13.59 -19.96
CA GLU A 397 28.92 13.30 -18.58
C GLU A 397 29.22 11.81 -18.39
N PHE A 398 28.35 10.94 -18.90
CA PHE A 398 28.52 9.48 -18.80
C PHE A 398 29.84 9.02 -19.44
N PHE A 399 30.20 9.56 -20.61
CA PHE A 399 31.48 9.22 -21.24
C PHE A 399 32.70 9.80 -20.50
N LYS A 400 32.55 10.95 -19.83
CA LYS A 400 33.64 11.57 -19.04
C LYS A 400 33.86 10.85 -17.71
N THR A 401 32.81 10.67 -16.91
CA THR A 401 32.94 10.19 -15.53
C THR A 401 32.77 8.69 -15.39
N LYS A 402 32.12 8.02 -16.37
CA LYS A 402 31.76 6.60 -16.32
C LYS A 402 31.04 6.20 -15.02
N SER A 403 30.34 7.15 -14.41
CA SER A 403 29.68 7.00 -13.11
C SER A 403 28.19 7.26 -13.21
N LEU A 404 27.43 6.67 -12.29
CA LEU A 404 25.98 6.89 -12.14
C LEU A 404 25.61 8.35 -11.82
N SER A 405 26.58 9.20 -11.48
CA SER A 405 26.35 10.63 -11.24
C SER A 405 25.89 11.38 -12.48
N SER A 406 26.14 10.85 -13.69
CA SER A 406 25.64 11.44 -14.93
C SER A 406 24.10 11.41 -15.02
N LEU A 407 23.43 10.52 -14.28
CA LEU A 407 21.96 10.47 -14.24
C LEU A 407 21.34 11.75 -13.68
N ARG A 408 22.11 12.55 -12.93
CA ARG A 408 21.69 13.87 -12.45
C ARG A 408 21.30 14.82 -13.60
N ALA A 409 21.99 14.74 -14.74
CA ALA A 409 21.68 15.54 -15.93
C ALA A 409 20.30 15.22 -16.52
N ILE A 410 19.80 13.98 -16.34
CA ILE A 410 18.47 13.58 -16.80
C ILE A 410 17.39 13.97 -15.78
N ASP A 411 17.61 13.61 -14.51
CA ASP A 411 16.63 13.81 -13.43
C ASP A 411 17.32 13.96 -12.06
N GLU A 412 17.53 15.23 -11.66
CA GLU A 412 18.20 15.59 -10.41
C GLU A 412 17.46 15.07 -9.17
N ASN A 413 16.16 15.32 -9.05
CA ASN A 413 15.35 14.89 -7.89
C ASN A 413 15.41 13.37 -7.71
N ARG A 414 15.30 12.64 -8.81
CA ARG A 414 15.35 11.17 -8.76
C ARG A 414 16.73 10.65 -8.42
N TYR A 415 17.78 11.33 -8.89
CA TYR A 415 19.16 11.02 -8.52
C TYR A 415 19.39 11.24 -7.02
N GLU A 416 18.95 12.37 -6.45
CA GLU A 416 19.03 12.67 -5.01
C GLU A 416 18.31 11.59 -4.18
N LEU A 417 17.09 11.21 -4.56
CA LEU A 417 16.33 10.16 -3.86
C LEU A 417 17.00 8.79 -3.97
N THR A 418 17.62 8.50 -5.11
CA THR A 418 18.40 7.27 -5.31
C THR A 418 19.60 7.24 -4.37
N LEU A 419 20.30 8.37 -4.19
CA LEU A 419 21.42 8.50 -3.26
C LEU A 419 20.99 8.29 -1.81
N ILE A 420 19.93 8.97 -1.36
CA ILE A 420 19.40 8.85 0.02
C ILE A 420 19.02 7.39 0.32
N THR A 421 18.36 6.74 -0.64
CA THR A 421 17.96 5.34 -0.49
C THR A 421 19.18 4.41 -0.49
N TRP A 422 20.19 4.69 -1.30
CA TRP A 422 21.42 3.90 -1.34
C TRP A 422 22.25 4.05 -0.06
N GLU A 423 22.33 5.26 0.50
CA GLU A 423 23.01 5.53 1.78
C GLU A 423 22.31 4.80 2.92
N GLY A 424 20.98 4.85 3.00
CA GLY A 424 20.27 4.10 4.04
C GLY A 424 20.30 2.58 3.83
N PHE A 425 20.41 2.09 2.59
CA PHE A 425 20.71 0.67 2.35
C PHE A 425 22.10 0.28 2.86
N ARG A 426 23.11 1.15 2.68
CA ARG A 426 24.48 0.94 3.20
C ARG A 426 24.54 0.92 4.73
N GLU A 427 23.66 1.67 5.40
CA GLU A 427 23.54 1.59 6.86
C GLU A 427 23.23 0.15 7.29
N ASN A 428 22.38 -0.57 6.53
CA ASN A 428 21.89 -1.90 6.91
C ASN A 428 21.69 -2.87 5.74
N ILE A 429 22.80 -3.40 5.25
CA ILE A 429 22.86 -4.19 4.01
C ILE A 429 22.05 -5.50 4.09
N TRP A 430 22.15 -6.26 5.18
CA TRP A 430 21.60 -7.63 5.23
C TRP A 430 20.11 -7.71 5.51
N LEU A 431 19.64 -6.96 6.51
CA LEU A 431 18.28 -7.03 7.04
C LEU A 431 17.44 -5.79 6.73
N GLY A 432 18.05 -4.75 6.13
CA GLY A 432 17.37 -3.50 5.83
C GLY A 432 17.03 -2.67 7.08
N ASN A 433 16.25 -1.64 6.85
CA ASN A 433 15.83 -0.66 7.86
C ASN A 433 14.45 -0.96 8.47
N GLY A 434 13.72 -1.94 7.93
CA GLY A 434 12.37 -2.30 8.35
C GLY A 434 11.34 -2.06 7.26
N PHE A 435 10.24 -2.81 7.32
CA PHE A 435 9.18 -2.75 6.32
C PHE A 435 8.53 -1.36 6.24
N ALA A 436 8.49 -0.77 5.05
CA ALA A 436 7.99 0.58 4.78
C ALA A 436 8.65 1.68 5.64
N SER A 437 9.95 1.55 5.91
CA SER A 437 10.72 2.52 6.69
C SER A 437 11.23 3.68 5.84
N LEU A 438 11.37 3.50 4.52
CA LEU A 438 11.82 4.56 3.61
C LEU A 438 10.92 5.81 3.61
N PRO A 439 9.58 5.72 3.50
CA PRO A 439 8.71 6.90 3.61
C PRO A 439 8.85 7.64 4.94
N VAL A 440 9.09 6.90 6.03
CA VAL A 440 9.30 7.46 7.37
C VAL A 440 10.63 8.22 7.42
N ALA A 441 11.70 7.67 6.84
CA ALA A 441 13.00 8.32 6.76
C ALA A 441 13.00 9.58 5.89
N LEU A 442 12.18 9.62 4.84
CA LEU A 442 12.01 10.82 4.00
C LEU A 442 11.28 11.97 4.71
N LYS A 443 10.52 11.67 5.77
CA LYS A 443 9.89 12.68 6.64
C LYS A 443 10.84 13.25 7.71
N ASP A 444 12.05 12.71 7.84
CA ASP A 444 13.03 13.20 8.81
C ASP A 444 13.64 14.54 8.37
N ALA A 445 13.41 15.59 9.16
CA ALA A 445 13.88 16.94 8.88
C ALA A 445 15.39 17.12 9.10
N ASP A 446 16.01 16.25 9.89
CA ASP A 446 17.42 16.35 10.30
C ASP A 446 18.36 15.61 9.33
N LYS A 447 17.83 14.72 8.48
CA LYS A 447 18.63 13.96 7.51
C LYS A 447 19.00 14.85 6.32
N LYS A 448 20.31 15.10 6.12
CA LYS A 448 20.82 15.88 4.97
C LYS A 448 20.31 15.27 3.66
N GLY A 449 19.73 16.09 2.78
CA GLY A 449 19.17 15.67 1.49
C GLY A 449 17.66 15.42 1.46
N THR A 450 16.96 15.36 2.60
CA THR A 450 15.47 15.25 2.61
C THR A 450 14.77 16.55 2.22
N LYS A 451 15.48 17.69 2.32
CA LYS A 451 15.06 18.97 1.74
C LYS A 451 15.44 18.97 0.26
N LEU A 452 14.55 18.51 -0.60
CA LEU A 452 14.76 18.71 -2.04
C LEU A 452 14.94 20.20 -2.31
N SER A 453 15.91 20.48 -3.16
CA SER A 453 16.31 21.81 -3.62
C SER A 453 15.12 22.64 -4.14
N ASN A 454 14.05 21.99 -4.59
CA ASN A 454 12.74 22.59 -4.84
C ASN A 454 11.71 22.02 -3.86
N GLN A 455 11.21 22.83 -2.93
CA GLN A 455 10.17 22.51 -1.93
C GLN A 455 8.80 22.05 -2.52
N LYS A 456 8.72 21.73 -3.82
CA LYS A 456 7.52 21.23 -4.49
C LYS A 456 7.54 19.70 -4.48
N LEU A 457 6.44 19.12 -4.01
CA LEU A 457 6.32 17.73 -3.59
C LEU A 457 6.87 16.66 -4.54
N ILE A 458 7.35 15.60 -3.90
CA ILE A 458 7.93 14.38 -4.47
C ILE A 458 6.79 13.48 -4.97
N ASP A 459 6.42 13.64 -6.24
CA ASP A 459 5.68 12.61 -6.99
C ASP A 459 6.63 11.56 -7.63
N LEU A 460 7.91 11.56 -7.26
CA LEU A 460 8.94 10.71 -7.84
C LEU A 460 9.67 9.94 -6.73
N ALA A 461 9.01 9.02 -6.04
CA ALA A 461 9.71 8.14 -5.10
C ALA A 461 10.83 7.35 -5.81
N PRO A 462 11.87 6.92 -5.06
CA PRO A 462 12.95 6.09 -5.61
C PRO A 462 12.42 4.83 -6.28
N ASN A 463 13.24 4.23 -7.15
CA ASN A 463 13.00 2.93 -7.78
C ASN A 463 12.46 1.93 -6.75
N PHE A 464 11.30 1.30 -7.02
CA PHE A 464 10.65 0.35 -6.10
C PHE A 464 11.63 -0.71 -5.58
N TYR A 465 12.47 -1.26 -6.47
CA TYR A 465 13.43 -2.29 -6.11
C TYR A 465 14.49 -1.79 -5.13
N LEU A 466 14.93 -0.55 -5.30
CA LEU A 466 15.87 0.06 -4.37
C LEU A 466 15.20 0.35 -3.02
N GLY A 467 13.92 0.73 -3.03
CA GLY A 467 13.13 0.86 -1.81
C GLY A 467 12.93 -0.47 -1.09
N VAL A 468 12.68 -1.57 -1.83
CA VAL A 468 12.62 -2.92 -1.26
C VAL A 468 13.95 -3.33 -0.63
N LEU A 469 15.08 -3.02 -1.28
CA LEU A 469 16.41 -3.26 -0.71
C LEU A 469 16.65 -2.42 0.55
N TYR A 470 16.24 -1.16 0.56
CA TYR A 470 16.32 -0.31 1.75
C TYR A 470 15.51 -0.89 2.92
N ASP A 471 14.27 -1.29 2.65
CA ASP A 471 13.35 -1.75 3.69
C ASP A 471 13.72 -3.15 4.21
N LEU A 472 14.06 -4.08 3.32
CA LEU A 472 14.21 -5.52 3.63
C LEU A 472 15.66 -6.01 3.65
N GLY A 473 16.61 -5.24 3.13
CA GLY A 473 17.99 -5.68 2.91
C GLY A 473 18.11 -6.80 1.89
N ILE A 474 19.32 -7.34 1.73
CA ILE A 474 19.59 -8.44 0.80
C ILE A 474 18.77 -9.69 1.16
N PHE A 475 18.75 -10.08 2.44
CA PHE A 475 18.12 -11.34 2.85
C PHE A 475 16.59 -11.31 2.67
N GLY A 476 15.94 -10.24 3.13
CA GLY A 476 14.49 -10.09 2.97
C GLY A 476 14.06 -9.89 1.52
N SER A 477 14.88 -9.20 0.71
CA SER A 477 14.62 -9.05 -0.73
C SER A 477 14.74 -10.38 -1.47
N LEU A 478 15.78 -11.19 -1.19
CA LEU A 478 15.93 -12.52 -1.77
C LEU A 478 14.74 -13.41 -1.43
N LEU A 479 14.26 -13.36 -0.19
CA LEU A 479 13.08 -14.10 0.25
C LEU A 479 11.81 -13.64 -0.50
N LEU A 480 11.59 -12.33 -0.63
CA LEU A 480 10.47 -11.79 -1.41
C LEU A 480 10.52 -12.26 -2.87
N PHE A 481 11.68 -12.14 -3.52
CA PHE A 481 11.84 -12.58 -4.91
C PHE A 481 11.72 -14.09 -5.08
N LEU A 482 12.15 -14.89 -4.10
CA LEU A 482 11.95 -16.34 -4.10
C LEU A 482 10.46 -16.67 -4.03
N LEU A 483 9.70 -16.04 -3.14
CA LEU A 483 8.26 -16.28 -3.00
C LEU A 483 7.48 -15.83 -4.24
N VAL A 484 7.79 -14.64 -4.78
CA VAL A 484 7.19 -14.14 -6.03
C VAL A 484 7.59 -15.03 -7.21
N GLY A 485 8.86 -15.43 -7.31
CA GLY A 485 9.36 -16.33 -8.35
C GLY A 485 8.68 -17.70 -8.31
N LEU A 486 8.48 -18.24 -7.11
CA LEU A 486 7.76 -19.50 -6.90
C LEU A 486 6.28 -19.35 -7.29
N LEU A 487 5.62 -18.24 -6.93
CA LEU A 487 4.25 -17.93 -7.36
C LEU A 487 4.13 -17.87 -8.89
N VAL A 488 5.03 -17.13 -9.54
CA VAL A 488 5.04 -16.92 -11.00
C VAL A 488 5.32 -18.22 -11.73
N TRP A 489 6.31 -18.98 -11.25
CA TRP A 489 6.66 -20.29 -11.81
C TRP A 489 5.49 -21.28 -11.66
N GLU A 490 4.86 -21.32 -10.49
CA GLU A 490 3.72 -22.20 -10.24
C GLU A 490 2.52 -21.87 -11.17
N ARG A 491 2.31 -20.59 -11.46
CA ARG A 491 1.11 -20.10 -12.15
C ARG A 491 1.35 -19.81 -13.63
N GLY A 492 2.59 -19.84 -14.10
CA GLY A 492 2.96 -19.54 -15.48
C GLY A 492 2.75 -18.07 -15.87
N THR A 493 2.82 -17.14 -14.91
CA THR A 493 2.47 -15.72 -15.08
C THR A 493 3.66 -14.84 -15.49
N TYR A 494 4.61 -15.39 -16.25
CA TYR A 494 5.84 -14.70 -16.64
C TYR A 494 5.58 -13.37 -17.36
N ALA A 495 4.58 -13.32 -18.25
CA ALA A 495 4.20 -12.09 -18.94
C ALA A 495 3.69 -11.01 -17.96
N GLY A 496 2.95 -11.41 -16.92
CA GLY A 496 2.51 -10.51 -15.86
C GLY A 496 3.68 -9.95 -15.05
N LEU A 497 4.68 -10.78 -14.73
CA LEU A 497 5.90 -10.34 -14.07
C LEU A 497 6.64 -9.26 -14.87
N PHE A 498 6.81 -9.45 -16.19
CA PHE A 498 7.45 -8.44 -17.05
C PHE A 498 6.66 -7.13 -17.14
N LEU A 499 5.32 -7.22 -17.21
CA LEU A 499 4.44 -6.04 -17.23
C LEU A 499 4.51 -5.23 -15.93
N CYS A 500 4.75 -5.87 -14.78
CA CYS A 500 4.93 -5.19 -13.50
C CYS A 500 6.36 -4.68 -13.29
N ALA A 501 7.37 -5.38 -13.81
CA ALA A 501 8.77 -5.07 -13.55
C ALA A 501 9.21 -3.71 -14.12
N ILE A 502 8.76 -3.37 -15.32
CA ILE A 502 9.10 -2.10 -15.97
C ILE A 502 8.54 -0.91 -15.17
N PRO A 503 7.23 -0.83 -14.85
CA PRO A 503 6.69 0.20 -13.97
C PRO A 503 7.45 0.34 -12.65
N PHE A 504 7.85 -0.74 -12.00
CA PHE A 504 8.60 -0.70 -10.73
C PHE A 504 10.01 -0.13 -10.84
N LEU A 505 10.63 -0.18 -12.02
CA LEU A 505 11.87 0.55 -12.25
C LEU A 505 11.67 2.07 -12.23
N PHE A 506 10.47 2.57 -12.57
CA PHE A 506 10.22 4.00 -12.81
C PHE A 506 9.15 4.64 -11.91
N GLY A 507 8.43 3.85 -11.11
CA GLY A 507 7.25 4.25 -10.36
C GLY A 507 7.45 4.17 -8.84
N MET A 508 6.58 4.87 -8.13
CA MET A 508 6.52 4.86 -6.67
C MET A 508 6.28 3.46 -6.11
N GLN A 509 6.67 3.30 -4.84
CA GLN A 509 6.29 2.15 -4.05
C GLN A 509 4.77 1.90 -4.16
N MET A 510 4.38 0.63 -4.13
CA MET A 510 2.98 0.19 -4.22
C MET A 510 2.20 0.59 -2.95
N GLN A 511 1.91 1.89 -2.83
CA GLN A 511 1.30 2.50 -1.64
C GLN A 511 -0.22 2.39 -1.65
N HIS A 512 -0.83 2.08 -2.80
CA HIS A 512 -2.27 2.18 -3.01
C HIS A 512 -2.93 0.86 -3.43
N SER A 513 -4.17 0.70 -2.98
CA SER A 513 -4.95 -0.53 -3.14
C SER A 513 -5.35 -0.84 -4.60
N ASP A 514 -5.48 0.18 -5.46
CA ASP A 514 -5.76 0.06 -6.90
C ASP A 514 -4.56 -0.51 -7.67
N GLY A 515 -3.36 0.02 -7.42
CA GLY A 515 -2.10 -0.48 -7.95
C GLY A 515 -1.77 -1.88 -7.45
N ALA A 516 -1.98 -2.12 -6.15
CA ALA A 516 -1.75 -3.42 -5.55
C ALA A 516 -2.69 -4.50 -6.11
N PHE A 517 -3.97 -4.19 -6.28
CA PHE A 517 -4.93 -5.09 -6.92
C PHE A 517 -4.46 -5.52 -8.31
N LEU A 518 -4.01 -4.57 -9.14
CA LEU A 518 -3.55 -4.85 -10.49
C LEU A 518 -2.34 -5.79 -10.51
N VAL A 519 -1.32 -5.53 -9.69
CA VAL A 519 -0.12 -6.37 -9.68
C VAL A 519 -0.43 -7.76 -9.14
N VAL A 520 -1.23 -7.86 -8.07
CA VAL A 520 -1.65 -9.16 -7.54
C VAL A 520 -2.45 -9.92 -8.61
N LEU A 521 -3.35 -9.26 -9.35
CA LEU A 521 -4.07 -9.86 -10.47
C LEU A 521 -3.11 -10.41 -11.54
N LEU A 522 -2.13 -9.61 -11.98
CA LEU A 522 -1.17 -9.98 -13.02
C LEU A 522 -0.19 -11.08 -12.58
N LEU A 523 0.15 -11.15 -11.30
CA LEU A 523 1.02 -12.18 -10.75
C LEU A 523 0.26 -13.50 -10.49
N LEU A 524 -1.03 -13.43 -10.11
CA LEU A 524 -1.83 -14.63 -9.82
C LEU A 524 -2.48 -15.26 -11.05
N TYR A 525 -2.79 -14.49 -12.08
CA TYR A 525 -3.46 -14.99 -13.28
C TYR A 525 -2.70 -14.67 -14.57
N PRO A 526 -2.56 -15.65 -15.48
CA PRO A 526 -1.81 -15.44 -16.70
C PRO A 526 -2.58 -14.56 -17.69
N VAL A 527 -1.90 -13.54 -18.25
CA VAL A 527 -2.47 -12.65 -19.28
C VAL A 527 -2.64 -13.37 -20.62
N LEU A 528 -1.75 -14.31 -20.93
CA LEU A 528 -1.74 -15.08 -22.17
C LEU A 528 -2.00 -16.56 -21.85
N PRO A 529 -2.79 -17.28 -22.65
CA PRO A 529 -2.97 -18.72 -22.47
C PRO A 529 -1.61 -19.40 -22.63
N MET A 530 -1.13 -20.04 -21.57
CA MET A 530 0.07 -20.88 -21.61
C MET A 530 -0.30 -22.30 -21.21
N ASN A 531 0.37 -23.27 -21.84
CA ASN A 531 0.36 -24.64 -21.37
C ASN A 531 0.97 -24.65 -19.97
N PHE A 532 0.16 -24.95 -18.96
CA PHE A 532 0.65 -25.11 -17.59
C PHE A 532 1.84 -26.07 -17.60
N GLY A 533 2.97 -25.66 -17.04
CA GLY A 533 4.16 -26.51 -16.93
C GLY A 533 3.82 -27.87 -16.30
N ASP A 534 4.60 -28.89 -16.67
CA ASP A 534 4.41 -30.29 -16.29
C ASP A 534 3.88 -30.47 -14.86
N LYS A 535 2.58 -30.77 -14.75
CA LYS A 535 1.88 -31.02 -13.46
C LYS A 535 2.54 -32.15 -12.66
N THR A 536 3.30 -33.02 -13.30
CA THR A 536 3.90 -34.23 -12.74
C THR A 536 5.02 -33.93 -11.74
N LYS A 537 5.91 -32.96 -11.99
CA LYS A 537 6.98 -32.58 -11.02
C LYS A 537 6.45 -31.78 -9.81
N ARG A 538 5.34 -31.06 -9.96
CA ARG A 538 4.70 -30.22 -8.92
C ARG A 538 3.98 -31.01 -7.82
N ASN A 539 3.67 -32.27 -8.06
CA ASN A 539 2.85 -33.09 -7.16
C ASN A 539 3.65 -34.07 -6.30
N SER A 540 4.98 -34.05 -6.35
CA SER A 540 5.78 -34.79 -5.37
C SER A 540 5.52 -34.23 -3.97
N ASN A 541 5.11 -35.09 -3.05
CA ASN A 541 4.90 -34.72 -1.65
C ASN A 541 6.18 -34.13 -1.04
N TRP A 542 7.34 -34.67 -1.38
CA TRP A 542 8.64 -34.19 -0.88
C TRP A 542 8.87 -32.72 -1.23
N PHE A 543 8.67 -32.35 -2.51
CA PHE A 543 8.82 -30.97 -2.96
C PHE A 543 7.87 -30.00 -2.23
N ARG A 544 6.62 -30.41 -2.00
CA ARG A 544 5.62 -29.61 -1.26
C ARG A 544 6.03 -29.38 0.20
N TYR A 545 6.53 -30.41 0.89
CA TYR A 545 7.01 -30.27 2.26
C TYR A 545 8.29 -29.43 2.34
N THR A 546 9.24 -29.59 1.42
CA THR A 546 10.45 -28.78 1.37
C THR A 546 10.13 -27.30 1.15
N ILE A 547 9.22 -26.98 0.21
CA ILE A 547 8.76 -25.61 0.00
C ILE A 547 8.08 -25.06 1.24
N LEU A 548 7.23 -25.84 1.91
CA LEU A 548 6.54 -25.44 3.13
C LEU A 548 7.54 -25.06 4.23
N ILE A 549 8.53 -25.95 4.48
CA ILE A 549 9.56 -25.74 5.48
C ILE A 549 10.38 -24.50 5.16
N LEU A 550 10.81 -24.31 3.91
CA LEU A 550 11.58 -23.14 3.50
C LEU A 550 10.75 -21.85 3.60
N SER A 551 9.50 -21.88 3.12
CA SER A 551 8.61 -20.71 3.05
C SER A 551 8.04 -20.29 4.39
N ILE A 552 8.15 -21.12 5.44
CA ILE A 552 7.85 -20.75 6.83
C ILE A 552 9.14 -20.49 7.61
N GLY A 553 10.14 -21.35 7.44
CA GLY A 553 11.42 -21.28 8.14
C GLY A 553 12.22 -20.03 7.83
N LEU A 554 12.38 -19.66 6.55
CA LEU A 554 13.15 -18.47 6.16
C LEU A 554 12.52 -17.16 6.68
N PRO A 555 11.20 -16.92 6.54
CA PRO A 555 10.55 -15.78 7.20
C PRO A 555 10.78 -15.73 8.72
N LEU A 556 10.66 -16.86 9.42
CA LEU A 556 10.89 -16.90 10.87
C LEU A 556 12.35 -16.60 11.22
N HIS A 557 13.31 -17.11 10.45
CA HIS A 557 14.73 -16.76 10.63
C HIS A 557 14.98 -15.26 10.42
N TYR A 558 14.36 -14.66 9.40
CA TYR A 558 14.43 -13.21 9.21
C TYR A 558 13.92 -12.46 10.44
N MET A 559 12.77 -12.87 11.00
CA MET A 559 12.21 -12.27 12.21
C MET A 559 13.18 -12.37 13.40
N ILE A 560 13.82 -13.53 13.60
CA ILE A 560 14.77 -13.75 14.70
C ILE A 560 15.98 -12.84 14.52
N LEU A 561 16.60 -12.83 13.33
CA LEU A 561 17.78 -12.00 13.05
C LEU A 561 17.46 -10.50 13.18
N PHE A 562 16.31 -10.08 12.66
CA PHE A 562 15.86 -8.69 12.77
C PHE A 562 15.61 -8.31 14.24
N SER A 563 14.94 -9.16 15.01
CA SER A 563 14.65 -8.88 16.43
C SER A 563 15.89 -8.89 17.33
N GLN A 564 16.85 -9.81 17.10
CA GLN A 564 18.15 -9.79 17.80
C GLN A 564 18.92 -8.50 17.56
N ARG A 565 18.93 -8.03 16.32
CA ARG A 565 19.55 -6.75 15.98
C ARG A 565 18.87 -5.60 16.71
N MET A 566 17.53 -5.59 16.74
CA MET A 566 16.80 -4.58 17.50
C MET A 566 17.08 -4.63 19.00
N MET A 567 17.31 -5.81 19.58
CA MET A 567 17.77 -5.91 20.97
C MET A 567 19.13 -5.23 21.17
N GLY A 568 20.07 -5.41 20.23
CA GLY A 568 21.40 -4.80 20.28
C GLY A 568 21.42 -3.29 20.02
N THR A 569 20.53 -2.78 19.17
CA THR A 569 20.40 -1.34 18.89
C THR A 569 19.37 -0.66 19.78
N GLY A 570 18.71 -1.38 20.70
CA GLY A 570 17.60 -0.88 21.51
C GLY A 570 16.24 -0.88 20.79
N ILE A 571 15.17 -1.07 21.57
CA ILE A 571 13.83 -1.43 21.08
C ILE A 571 12.79 -0.35 21.36
N GLY A 572 11.91 -0.14 20.38
CA GLY A 572 10.67 0.61 20.54
C GLY A 572 10.89 2.09 20.83
N SER A 573 9.80 2.73 21.23
CA SER A 573 9.80 4.12 21.67
C SER A 573 10.68 4.37 22.89
N GLU A 574 10.90 3.37 23.75
CA GLU A 574 11.69 3.48 24.97
C GLU A 574 13.19 3.69 24.69
N PHE A 575 13.74 3.11 23.60
CA PHE A 575 15.10 3.36 23.16
C PHE A 575 15.24 4.69 22.39
N ARG A 576 14.31 5.02 21.48
CA ARG A 576 14.29 6.33 20.80
C ARG A 576 14.13 7.48 21.80
N LYS A 577 13.47 7.23 22.93
CA LYS A 577 13.34 8.12 24.10
C LYS A 577 14.68 8.44 24.78
N GLU A 578 15.66 7.54 24.74
CA GLU A 578 17.04 7.79 25.21
C GLU A 578 17.84 8.64 24.20
N VAL A 579 17.59 8.47 22.90
CA VAL A 579 18.30 9.17 21.81
C VAL A 579 17.77 10.60 21.58
N PHE A 580 16.45 10.80 21.59
CA PHE A 580 15.81 12.07 21.22
C PHE A 580 15.39 12.93 22.41
N GLY A 581 15.50 12.40 23.63
CA GLY A 581 14.96 13.03 24.83
C GLY A 581 13.44 12.88 24.93
N ASN A 582 12.96 12.68 26.15
CA ASN A 582 11.60 12.23 26.42
C ASN A 582 10.51 13.24 26.02
N TYR A 583 9.61 12.87 25.10
CA TYR A 583 8.32 13.53 24.92
C TYR A 583 7.21 12.50 24.76
N GLN A 584 6.35 12.34 25.78
CA GLN A 584 5.02 11.81 25.59
C GLN A 584 4.09 13.00 25.33
N LEU A 585 3.65 13.18 24.07
CA LEU A 585 2.79 14.29 23.64
C LEU A 585 1.30 14.05 23.92
N GLN A 586 0.88 12.80 24.12
CA GLN A 586 -0.52 12.42 24.31
C GLN A 586 -0.68 11.38 25.43
N ALA A 587 -1.87 11.37 26.04
CA ALA A 587 -2.22 10.42 27.10
C ALA A 587 -2.09 8.98 26.61
N SER A 588 -1.47 8.13 27.43
CA SER A 588 -1.39 6.68 27.16
C SER A 588 -2.76 6.01 27.22
N VAL A 589 -3.69 6.58 27.99
CA VAL A 589 -5.11 6.23 27.97
C VAL A 589 -5.90 7.54 27.85
N PRO A 590 -6.46 7.85 26.66
CA PRO A 590 -7.34 8.99 26.52
C PRO A 590 -8.65 8.73 27.28
N PHE A 591 -9.35 9.81 27.61
CA PHE A 591 -10.67 9.76 28.21
C PHE A 591 -11.60 8.82 27.41
N VAL A 592 -12.19 7.83 28.08
CA VAL A 592 -13.29 7.02 27.57
C VAL A 592 -14.41 7.06 28.61
N ASN A 593 -15.63 7.37 28.17
CA ASN A 593 -16.83 7.59 28.99
C ASN A 593 -16.82 6.80 30.32
N GLY A 594 -16.69 7.53 31.44
CA GLY A 594 -16.75 6.98 32.81
C GLY A 594 -15.65 7.45 33.77
N THR A 595 -14.54 8.02 33.28
CA THR A 595 -13.46 8.59 34.13
C THR A 595 -13.04 9.96 33.60
N ASN A 596 -13.07 11.02 34.41
CA ASN A 596 -12.76 12.41 33.99
C ASN A 596 -11.24 12.71 33.87
N SER A 597 -10.41 11.70 33.64
CA SER A 597 -8.94 11.79 33.69
C SER A 597 -8.26 11.05 32.55
N HIS A 598 -7.10 11.59 32.16
CA HIS A 598 -6.14 11.00 31.24
C HIS A 598 -5.07 10.25 32.03
N GLU A 599 -4.75 9.02 31.64
CA GLU A 599 -3.66 8.25 32.26
C GLU A 599 -2.38 8.41 31.45
N PHE A 600 -1.29 8.73 32.13
CA PHE A 600 0.06 8.97 31.61
C PHE A 600 1.05 8.00 32.26
N HIS A 601 1.76 7.21 31.47
CA HIS A 601 2.76 6.26 31.95
C HIS A 601 4.15 6.64 31.45
N GLY A 602 5.07 6.94 32.36
CA GLY A 602 6.39 7.43 31.95
C GLY A 602 7.25 7.94 33.08
N LYS A 603 8.39 8.52 32.71
CA LYS A 603 9.25 9.30 33.61
C LYS A 603 9.17 10.79 33.28
N VAL A 604 8.83 11.11 32.04
CA VAL A 604 8.83 12.48 31.53
C VAL A 604 7.72 12.63 30.50
N TRP A 605 6.98 13.72 30.58
CA TRP A 605 5.84 14.05 29.73
C TRP A 605 5.99 15.49 29.26
N GLU A 606 5.64 15.80 28.01
CA GLU A 606 5.71 17.17 27.50
C GLU A 606 4.46 17.52 26.72
N TRP A 607 3.95 18.73 26.96
CA TRP A 607 2.76 19.23 26.33
C TRP A 607 2.99 20.62 25.76
N LYS A 608 2.35 20.92 24.63
CA LYS A 608 2.25 22.29 24.12
C LYS A 608 1.28 23.06 24.99
N ILE A 609 1.62 24.29 25.33
CA ILE A 609 0.80 25.17 26.16
C ILE A 609 -0.28 25.81 25.28
N THR A 610 -1.47 25.99 25.81
CA THR A 610 -2.55 26.70 25.10
C THR A 610 -2.20 28.18 24.84
N SER A 611 -2.71 28.72 23.74
CA SER A 611 -2.53 30.14 23.37
C SER A 611 -3.50 31.07 24.09
N GLU A 612 -4.48 30.52 24.81
CA GLU A 612 -5.48 31.27 25.57
C GLU A 612 -4.81 32.03 26.74
N SER A 613 -5.17 33.30 26.95
CA SER A 613 -4.54 34.14 27.99
C SER A 613 -5.05 33.85 29.40
N PHE A 614 -6.30 33.42 29.53
CA PHE A 614 -6.98 33.17 30.82
C PHE A 614 -6.54 31.89 31.53
N SER A 615 -5.82 31.01 30.84
CA SER A 615 -5.32 29.70 31.28
C SER A 615 -3.86 29.69 31.76
N LYS A 616 -3.22 30.88 31.79
CA LYS A 616 -1.82 31.04 32.21
C LYS A 616 -1.60 31.06 33.73
N THR A 617 -2.66 31.18 34.52
CA THR A 617 -2.58 31.21 36.00
C THR A 617 -3.55 30.20 36.59
N GLY A 618 -3.07 29.30 37.44
CA GLY A 618 -3.91 28.30 38.07
C GLY A 618 -3.12 27.18 38.74
N LYS A 619 -3.78 26.02 38.86
CA LYS A 619 -3.29 24.83 39.53
C LYS A 619 -3.00 23.72 38.52
N PHE A 620 -1.85 23.08 38.69
CA PHE A 620 -1.52 21.79 38.10
C PHE A 620 -1.82 20.69 39.13
N ARG A 621 -2.44 19.59 38.67
CA ARG A 621 -2.85 18.49 39.54
C ARG A 621 -2.69 17.17 38.78
N ALA A 622 -1.81 16.31 39.28
CA ALA A 622 -1.63 14.95 38.80
C ALA A 622 -1.75 13.98 39.98
N ASP A 623 -2.72 13.07 39.94
CA ASP A 623 -2.82 12.01 40.95
C ASP A 623 -1.87 10.87 40.58
N SER A 624 -1.28 10.20 41.56
CA SER A 624 -0.36 9.07 41.33
C SER A 624 -0.56 7.97 42.34
N LYS A 625 -0.42 6.71 41.88
CA LYS A 625 -0.44 5.52 42.73
C LYS A 625 0.87 5.30 43.48
N ASN A 626 1.96 5.99 43.10
CA ASN A 626 3.29 5.83 43.71
C ASN A 626 3.56 6.98 44.68
N GLU A 627 3.73 6.65 45.97
CA GLU A 627 3.62 7.64 47.06
C GLU A 627 4.83 8.56 47.29
N LYS A 628 5.97 8.46 46.59
CA LYS A 628 7.16 9.29 46.89
C LYS A 628 8.08 9.54 45.69
N LEU A 629 7.61 10.23 44.66
CA LEU A 629 8.45 10.62 43.52
C LEU A 629 8.85 12.08 43.61
N GLN A 630 10.11 12.38 43.30
CA GLN A 630 10.49 13.76 43.05
C GLN A 630 9.97 14.14 41.68
N THR A 631 9.09 15.12 41.62
CA THR A 631 8.42 15.57 40.40
C THR A 631 8.79 17.02 40.10
N GLU A 632 9.19 17.31 38.87
CA GLU A 632 9.64 18.61 38.41
C GLU A 632 8.84 19.05 37.18
N LEU A 633 8.37 20.30 37.17
CA LEU A 633 7.83 20.98 36.00
C LEU A 633 8.90 21.87 35.39
N LEU A 634 9.18 21.70 34.10
CA LEU A 634 10.12 22.47 33.31
C LEU A 634 9.37 23.20 32.20
N TRP A 635 9.67 24.46 31.99
CA TRP A 635 9.02 25.30 30.97
C TRP A 635 10.02 25.62 29.86
N PHE A 636 9.58 25.56 28.60
CA PHE A 636 10.44 25.76 27.43
C PHE A 636 9.86 26.77 26.44
N ASN A 637 10.75 27.48 25.74
CA ASN A 637 10.37 28.37 24.63
C ASN A 637 10.12 27.61 23.31
N ASP A 638 9.78 28.33 22.24
CA ASP A 638 9.55 27.78 20.89
C ASP A 638 10.75 26.98 20.34
N ARG A 639 11.97 27.39 20.71
CA ARG A 639 13.23 26.72 20.34
C ARG A 639 13.62 25.59 21.30
N ARG A 640 12.73 25.19 22.22
CA ARG A 640 12.94 24.16 23.25
C ARG A 640 14.11 24.42 24.22
N LEU A 641 14.43 25.67 24.48
CA LEU A 641 15.38 26.05 25.53
C LEU A 641 14.63 26.21 26.87
N PRO A 642 15.19 25.70 27.99
CA PRO A 642 14.54 25.77 29.29
C PRO A 642 14.50 27.22 29.79
N ILE A 643 13.32 27.67 30.20
CA ILE A 643 13.05 28.99 30.77
C ILE A 643 13.06 28.91 32.29
N SER A 644 12.36 27.94 32.87
CA SER A 644 12.28 27.78 34.32
C SER A 644 12.01 26.33 34.74
N LYS A 645 12.31 26.05 36.00
CA LYS A 645 12.21 24.73 36.64
C LYS A 645 11.54 24.87 38.00
N VAL A 646 10.54 24.05 38.28
CA VAL A 646 9.77 24.08 39.53
C VAL A 646 9.57 22.68 40.08
N LEU A 647 9.78 22.49 41.38
CA LEU A 647 9.49 21.24 42.08
C LEU A 647 8.00 21.17 42.44
N VAL A 648 7.36 20.04 42.16
CA VAL A 648 5.94 19.81 42.47
C VAL A 648 5.83 19.01 43.76
N PRO A 649 5.32 19.60 44.86
CA PRO A 649 5.20 18.91 46.13
C PRO A 649 4.13 17.81 46.08
N TRP A 650 4.40 16.72 46.80
CA TRP A 650 3.46 15.62 46.98
C TRP A 650 2.58 15.84 48.21
N LYS A 651 1.25 15.75 48.04
CA LYS A 651 0.25 15.86 49.10
C LYS A 651 -0.68 14.64 49.07
N GLY A 652 -0.30 13.58 49.78
CA GLY A 652 -1.18 12.45 50.12
C GLY A 652 -1.97 11.86 48.95
N SER A 653 -1.25 11.38 47.91
CA SER A 653 -1.70 10.82 46.62
C SER A 653 -1.72 11.76 45.40
N VAL A 654 -1.51 13.06 45.60
CA VAL A 654 -1.60 14.06 44.52
C VAL A 654 -0.34 14.92 44.44
N TYR A 655 0.17 15.13 43.23
CA TYR A 655 1.15 16.16 42.91
C TYR A 655 0.41 17.45 42.55
N GLU A 656 0.55 18.48 43.40
CA GLU A 656 -0.15 19.76 43.23
C GLU A 656 0.85 20.90 43.16
N TRP A 657 0.77 21.72 42.11
CA TRP A 657 1.54 22.96 41.99
C TRP A 657 0.63 24.13 41.61
N ASN A 658 0.81 25.27 42.27
CA ASN A 658 0.03 26.48 42.02
C ASN A 658 0.97 27.59 41.57
N GLY A 659 0.67 28.23 40.44
CA GLY A 659 1.48 29.32 39.93
C GLY A 659 1.02 29.85 38.57
N SER A 660 1.91 30.60 37.93
CA SER A 660 1.73 31.14 36.58
C SER A 660 2.70 30.51 35.59
N ILE A 661 2.23 30.33 34.36
CA ILE A 661 3.05 29.92 33.23
C ILE A 661 4.03 31.07 32.92
N PRO A 662 5.35 30.81 32.84
CA PRO A 662 6.35 31.83 32.53
C PRO A 662 6.14 32.47 31.16
N ASP A 663 6.47 33.75 31.03
CA ASP A 663 6.39 34.46 29.76
C ASP A 663 7.35 33.86 28.71
N GLY A 664 6.85 33.72 27.48
CA GLY A 664 7.59 33.08 26.38
C GLY A 664 7.59 31.54 26.40
N ALA A 665 6.96 30.90 27.39
CA ALA A 665 6.81 29.45 27.41
C ALA A 665 5.78 28.99 26.36
N GLN A 666 6.17 28.02 25.53
CA GLN A 666 5.29 27.35 24.58
C GLN A 666 5.12 25.85 24.88
N TYR A 667 6.04 25.27 25.65
CA TYR A 667 5.99 23.88 26.04
C TYR A 667 6.23 23.72 27.54
N VAL A 668 5.61 22.71 28.13
CA VAL A 668 5.79 22.32 29.53
C VAL A 668 6.15 20.85 29.60
N ARG A 669 7.12 20.51 30.44
CA ARG A 669 7.58 19.14 30.64
C ARG A 669 7.51 18.78 32.11
N LEU A 670 6.85 17.68 32.43
CA LEU A 670 6.86 17.08 33.76
C LEU A 670 7.90 15.98 33.80
N VAL A 671 8.74 15.91 34.82
CA VAL A 671 9.81 14.92 35.02
C VAL A 671 9.68 14.31 36.41
N THR A 672 9.65 12.98 36.51
CA THR A 672 9.68 12.25 37.78
C THR A 672 11.04 11.57 37.98
N SER A 673 11.40 11.28 39.25
CA SER A 673 12.65 10.57 39.57
C SER A 673 12.68 9.13 39.03
N SER A 674 11.54 8.44 39.02
CA SER A 674 11.38 7.10 38.45
C SER A 674 10.08 6.96 37.64
N ARG A 675 9.94 5.84 36.91
CA ARG A 675 8.77 5.57 36.06
C ARG A 675 7.51 5.48 36.93
N SER A 676 6.45 6.17 36.53
CA SER A 676 5.20 6.23 37.29
C SER A 676 3.97 6.32 36.40
N GLU A 677 2.84 5.98 37.01
CA GLU A 677 1.51 6.23 36.47
C GLU A 677 0.99 7.53 37.08
N LEU A 678 0.62 8.47 36.22
CA LEU A 678 0.00 9.74 36.59
C LEU A 678 -1.37 9.83 35.94
N THR A 679 -2.37 10.28 36.69
CA THR A 679 -3.68 10.62 36.16
C THR A 679 -3.89 12.12 36.25
N ILE A 680 -4.09 12.75 35.09
CA ILE A 680 -4.31 14.20 34.98
C ILE A 680 -5.74 14.44 34.48
N SER A 681 -6.49 15.34 35.11
CA SER A 681 -7.86 15.66 34.70
C SER A 681 -7.92 16.24 33.29
N GLN A 682 -8.95 15.88 32.51
CA GLN A 682 -9.23 16.49 31.20
C GLN A 682 -9.36 18.02 31.27
N SER A 683 -9.81 18.55 32.41
CA SER A 683 -9.91 20.00 32.64
C SER A 683 -8.58 20.75 32.41
N GLN A 684 -7.44 20.07 32.59
CA GLN A 684 -6.09 20.62 32.38
C GLN A 684 -5.66 20.64 30.90
N PHE A 685 -6.56 20.28 29.99
CA PHE A 685 -6.34 20.32 28.55
C PHE A 685 -7.47 21.11 27.85
N ASP A 686 -7.11 21.84 26.80
CA ASP A 686 -8.09 22.50 25.92
C ASP A 686 -8.68 21.51 24.90
N ARG A 687 -9.57 21.99 24.02
CA ARG A 687 -10.21 21.16 22.98
C ARG A 687 -9.22 20.57 21.97
N GLU A 688 -8.02 21.14 21.88
CA GLU A 688 -6.94 20.68 21.00
C GLU A 688 -5.88 19.84 21.76
N ASN A 689 -6.19 19.40 22.99
CA ASN A 689 -5.28 18.68 23.88
C ASN A 689 -4.00 19.45 24.24
N ARG A 690 -4.02 20.78 24.21
CA ARG A 690 -2.92 21.62 24.71
C ARG A 690 -3.09 21.83 26.21
N PHE A 691 -1.97 21.84 26.92
CA PHE A 691 -1.94 21.97 28.37
C PHE A 691 -2.37 23.38 28.83
N ARG A 692 -3.17 23.40 29.89
CA ARG A 692 -3.61 24.62 30.58
C ARG A 692 -3.68 24.40 32.10
N LEU A 693 -3.50 25.48 32.85
CA LEU A 693 -3.75 25.46 34.29
C LEU A 693 -5.24 25.64 34.57
N VAL A 694 -5.75 24.96 35.60
CA VAL A 694 -7.15 25.04 36.04
C VAL A 694 -7.25 25.98 37.23
N ARG A 695 -8.22 26.89 37.24
CA ARG A 695 -8.42 27.82 38.36
C ARG A 695 -9.00 27.14 39.59
#